data_AF-A0AAW0H474-F1
#
_entry.id   AF-A0AAW0H474-F1
#
_cell.length_a   1.000
_cell.length_b   1.000
_cell.length_c   1.000
_cell.angle_alpha   90.00
_cell.angle_beta   90.00
_cell.angle_gamma   90.00
#
_symmetry.space_group_name_H-M   'P 1'
#
loop_
_entity.id
_entity.type
_entity.pdbx_description
1 polymer ?
#
loop_
_entity_poly.entity_id
_entity_poly.type
_entity_poly.pdbx_seq_one_letter_code
_entity_poly.pdbx_strand_id
1 'polypeptide(L)'
;MMASPSQPLSRPGPPTLDCHAGTVHSYVRLLAPEREAAEEVTQVLPFTAPSQGSAGSRSCRKGEEFQRKPVCLPTRAQLSCLLASYKSFYFSIPNFRSWEACSTKTKTESEATHEFTAQNRMAPVIVLEPVAGCLWDQPVQVAVRGLAPEQPVTLRASLRDEKGALFRAHARYRADAHGEVDLTRAPALGGSFAGLEPMGLLWAMEPDRPFWRLIKRDVQTPFVVELEVLDGHEPDGGRLLARAVHERHFMASGVRRVPVREGRVRATLFLPPGNGPFPGIIDLFGLGGGLLEYRASLLAGKGFAVLALAYYNYDDLPKRMDIFHLEYFEEAVNYLLSHPQVKGPGIGLLGISKGGELGLAMTSFLKGIKAAVFINGSMVAVGNTISYKDETIPPVSILRGQAKVTKGGLLDVVERLQSPLVETKSIIPVERSDTTFLFLVGQDDHNWKSEFYANEISKRLQAHGKEKPQVILYPEAGHYIEPPYFPLYKAGMHIVVGTNVIYGGEPKPHAMAQVDAWQQLQTFFHKHLGAEERTIPAKLMMPTVSLEPTGRSCWDEPLSIAVRGLAPEQSVTLRTALRDETGKLFRAHARYRADPKGELDLARAPALGGSFAGLEPMGLLWAMEPDRPFWRLIKRDVQTPFVVELEVLDGHESEGGRLLARAVHERHFMAPGVRRVPVREGRVRATLFLPPGNGPFPGIIDLFGVGGGLREYRASLLAGKGFAVMALAFYNYDDLPKVMDIFHLEYFEEAVNYLLSHPQVKGSGIGLLGVSKGGELGLAMASFLKGIKAAVFINGSVVAVGNTISYKDETIPSVTLLLDRVKRTKDGLVDIVEALQSPLVETKSVIPVERSDTTFLFLVGQDDHNWKSEFYANEISKRLQAHGKEKPQVILYPEAGHYIEPPYFPLYKAGMHIVVGTNVIYGGEPKPHAMAQIRSMAQLLGPLPFGPGGWSIWAPERTNATLSLEPAGRSCWDEPLSIAVRGLAPEQPVTLRTALRDEKGALFRAHARYRADPHGELDLARAPALGGSFAGLEPMGLLWAMEPDRPLWRLIKRDVQTPFVVELEVLDGHEPDCGRLLARAVHERHFMAPGVRRVPVREGRVRATLFLPP
;
A
#
# COMPACT_ATOMS: atom_id res chain seq x y z
N MET A 1 66.76 18.75 27.38
CA MET A 1 66.31 18.52 28.77
C MET A 1 66.53 19.82 29.53
N MET A 2 65.47 20.60 29.80
CA MET A 2 65.55 21.95 30.40
C MET A 2 64.32 22.23 31.29
N ALA A 3 64.26 23.41 31.93
CA ALA A 3 63.70 23.55 33.28
C ALA A 3 62.47 24.47 33.43
N SER A 4 61.54 24.03 34.30
CA SER A 4 60.77 24.83 35.28
C SER A 4 59.75 25.90 34.73
N PRO A 5 59.05 26.74 35.53
CA PRO A 5 57.57 26.60 35.61
C PRO A 5 56.70 27.90 35.68
N SER A 6 55.39 27.85 35.37
CA SER A 6 54.36 28.79 35.89
C SER A 6 52.90 28.45 35.53
N GLN A 7 51.95 29.15 36.16
CA GLN A 7 50.47 29.17 35.97
C GLN A 7 50.03 30.29 34.97
N PRO A 8 48.74 30.71 34.85
CA PRO A 8 47.47 30.00 34.52
C PRO A 8 46.63 30.70 33.40
N LEU A 9 45.32 30.37 33.32
CA LEU A 9 44.15 31.20 32.93
C LEU A 9 43.62 31.31 31.47
N SER A 10 42.29 31.16 31.39
CA SER A 10 41.30 31.85 30.51
C SER A 10 41.25 31.62 28.98
N ARG A 11 40.01 31.65 28.45
CA ARG A 11 39.67 31.70 27.01
C ARG A 11 39.70 33.14 26.47
N PRO A 12 40.09 33.34 25.20
CA PRO A 12 39.60 34.43 24.35
C PRO A 12 38.49 33.95 23.38
N GLY A 13 37.76 34.89 22.77
CA GLY A 13 36.78 34.64 21.71
C GLY A 13 37.34 34.84 20.28
N PRO A 14 36.52 34.67 19.23
CA PRO A 14 36.95 34.83 17.84
C PRO A 14 36.96 36.30 17.38
N PRO A 15 38.00 36.76 16.65
CA PRO A 15 37.96 38.01 15.88
C PRO A 15 37.36 37.80 14.48
N THR A 16 37.03 38.91 13.82
CA THR A 16 36.37 39.00 12.50
C THR A 16 37.35 39.41 11.38
N LEU A 17 36.80 39.59 10.16
CA LEU A 17 37.42 40.19 8.96
C LEU A 17 38.37 39.25 8.17
N ASP A 18 38.56 39.41 6.86
CA ASP A 18 38.25 40.57 6.00
C ASP A 18 37.74 40.21 4.59
N CYS A 19 37.12 41.16 3.88
CA CYS A 19 36.62 40.99 2.51
C CYS A 19 36.79 42.25 1.62
N HIS A 20 37.74 42.20 0.69
CA HIS A 20 37.99 43.20 -0.36
C HIS A 20 38.52 42.50 -1.63
N ALA A 21 38.39 43.04 -2.86
CA ALA A 21 37.41 43.96 -3.47
C ALA A 21 37.65 43.95 -5.00
N GLY A 22 36.60 44.12 -5.83
CA GLY A 22 36.76 44.11 -7.30
C GLY A 22 35.55 44.71 -8.03
N THR A 23 35.71 45.94 -8.54
CA THR A 23 34.71 46.73 -9.28
C THR A 23 34.60 46.29 -10.77
N VAL A 24 33.63 46.70 -11.62
CA VAL A 24 33.31 48.08 -12.05
C VAL A 24 31.93 48.18 -12.77
N HIS A 25 31.14 49.21 -12.43
CA HIS A 25 30.01 49.85 -13.18
C HIS A 25 28.71 49.06 -13.51
N SER A 26 27.51 49.68 -13.59
CA SER A 26 27.10 51.08 -13.27
C SER A 26 25.57 51.32 -13.21
N TYR A 27 25.12 52.14 -12.22
CA TYR A 27 23.98 53.10 -12.23
C TYR A 27 22.53 52.62 -12.52
N VAL A 28 21.44 53.20 -11.98
CA VAL A 28 21.16 54.34 -11.05
C VAL A 28 19.98 53.87 -10.13
N ARG A 29 20.02 53.98 -8.78
CA ARG A 29 19.60 55.13 -7.91
C ARG A 29 18.11 55.52 -8.07
N LEU A 30 17.26 55.78 -7.07
CA LEU A 30 17.33 56.23 -5.66
C LEU A 30 16.23 55.46 -4.83
N LEU A 31 15.94 55.60 -3.52
CA LEU A 31 16.44 56.37 -2.34
C LEU A 31 16.03 55.63 -1.03
N ALA A 32 16.27 56.25 0.14
CA ALA A 32 15.63 55.99 1.45
C ALA A 32 15.11 57.37 2.00
N PRO A 33 14.92 57.73 3.30
CA PRO A 33 15.30 57.12 4.60
C PRO A 33 14.06 56.58 5.39
N GLU A 34 14.12 55.80 6.48
CA GLU A 34 15.04 55.68 7.62
C GLU A 34 14.81 56.72 8.76
N ARG A 35 14.51 56.24 9.97
CA ARG A 35 14.76 56.92 11.27
C ARG A 35 14.63 55.94 12.44
N GLU A 36 15.29 56.27 13.55
CA GLU A 36 15.68 55.32 14.60
C GLU A 36 14.91 55.47 15.93
N ALA A 37 15.02 54.40 16.74
CA ALA A 37 15.21 54.34 18.19
C ALA A 37 14.34 55.18 19.18
N ALA A 38 13.82 54.48 20.20
CA ALA A 38 13.99 54.83 21.61
C ALA A 38 13.79 53.60 22.52
N GLU A 39 14.60 53.46 23.57
CA GLU A 39 14.31 52.63 24.75
C GLU A 39 13.78 53.53 25.88
N GLU A 40 12.95 53.01 26.79
CA GLU A 40 12.82 53.61 28.13
C GLU A 40 12.39 52.56 29.19
N VAL A 41 12.71 52.81 30.47
CA VAL A 41 12.66 51.82 31.56
C VAL A 41 12.08 52.40 32.86
N THR A 42 11.07 51.74 33.46
CA THR A 42 10.64 51.82 34.88
C THR A 42 9.63 50.66 35.12
N GLN A 43 9.71 49.74 36.08
CA GLN A 43 9.88 49.75 37.56
C GLN A 43 8.66 50.17 38.41
N VAL A 44 8.34 49.33 39.43
CA VAL A 44 7.77 49.66 40.77
C VAL A 44 6.31 50.19 40.83
N LEU A 45 5.36 49.74 41.68
CA LEU A 45 5.17 48.59 42.61
C LEU A 45 3.62 48.38 42.83
N PRO A 46 3.10 47.37 43.58
CA PRO A 46 1.69 46.93 43.50
C PRO A 46 0.75 47.52 44.57
N PHE A 47 -0.54 47.16 44.52
CA PHE A 47 -1.51 47.30 45.62
C PHE A 47 -2.38 46.04 45.86
N THR A 48 -3.02 45.98 47.02
CA THR A 48 -3.54 44.76 47.66
C THR A 48 -5.07 44.67 47.77
N ALA A 49 -5.59 43.45 48.00
CA ALA A 49 -6.95 43.22 48.52
C ALA A 49 -7.06 43.64 50.02
N PRO A 50 -8.22 43.59 50.73
CA PRO A 50 -8.97 42.34 51.00
C PRO A 50 -10.51 42.50 51.24
N SER A 51 -11.13 41.47 51.84
CA SER A 51 -12.41 41.45 52.60
C SER A 51 -13.75 41.35 51.82
N GLN A 52 -14.85 40.83 52.40
CA GLN A 52 -15.02 39.56 53.13
C GLN A 52 -16.53 39.16 53.25
N GLY A 53 -16.80 37.85 53.39
CA GLY A 53 -18.02 37.26 53.97
C GLY A 53 -19.24 37.05 53.05
N SER A 54 -20.26 36.24 53.42
CA SER A 54 -20.29 35.04 54.29
C SER A 54 -21.70 34.42 54.40
N ALA A 55 -21.84 33.15 53.99
CA ALA A 55 -22.77 32.11 54.52
C ALA A 55 -24.33 32.27 54.52
N GLY A 56 -25.03 31.12 54.52
CA GLY A 56 -26.49 30.96 54.76
C GLY A 56 -27.37 31.01 53.50
N SER A 57 -28.09 29.99 52.98
CA SER A 57 -28.50 28.62 53.37
C SER A 57 -29.92 28.43 53.94
N ARG A 58 -30.70 27.54 53.28
CA ARG A 58 -32.03 26.95 53.70
C ARG A 58 -33.26 27.89 53.61
N SER A 59 -34.52 27.45 53.46
CA SER A 59 -35.13 26.24 52.84
C SER A 59 -36.68 26.29 52.91
N CYS A 60 -37.40 25.62 51.99
CA CYS A 60 -38.82 25.17 52.13
C CYS A 60 -39.93 26.28 52.15
N ARG A 61 -41.24 26.05 51.88
CA ARG A 61 -42.05 24.90 51.33
C ARG A 61 -43.48 25.38 50.95
N LYS A 62 -44.21 24.58 50.12
CA LYS A 62 -45.68 24.61 49.82
C LYS A 62 -46.22 25.84 49.07
N GLY A 63 -47.37 25.77 48.37
CA GLY A 63 -48.28 24.64 48.08
C GLY A 63 -49.57 25.06 47.32
N GLU A 64 -50.46 24.09 47.04
CA GLU A 64 -51.81 24.20 46.40
C GLU A 64 -51.80 24.54 44.87
N GLU A 65 -52.41 23.80 43.92
CA GLU A 65 -53.77 23.21 43.71
C GLU A 65 -54.77 24.20 43.03
N PHE A 66 -55.70 23.85 42.10
CA PHE A 66 -56.16 22.55 41.55
C PHE A 66 -56.90 22.68 40.17
N GLN A 67 -56.93 21.59 39.36
CA GLN A 67 -57.90 21.29 38.25
C GLN A 67 -57.93 22.22 37.00
N ARG A 68 -58.47 21.85 35.81
CA ARG A 68 -59.32 20.71 35.36
C ARG A 68 -59.07 20.31 33.87
N LYS A 69 -59.43 19.07 33.46
CA LYS A 69 -59.51 18.51 32.07
C LYS A 69 -60.88 18.87 31.39
N PRO A 70 -61.28 18.48 30.13
CA PRO A 70 -60.75 17.50 29.12
C PRO A 70 -60.56 18.04 27.65
N VAL A 71 -59.75 17.45 26.76
CA VAL A 71 -59.95 16.29 25.81
C VAL A 71 -61.03 16.44 24.72
N CYS A 72 -60.64 16.45 23.42
CA CYS A 72 -61.21 15.65 22.31
C CYS A 72 -60.50 15.84 20.94
N LEU A 73 -60.64 14.86 20.02
CA LEU A 73 -60.11 14.84 18.63
C LEU A 73 -61.18 14.38 17.62
N PRO A 74 -61.28 15.04 16.44
CA PRO A 74 -61.75 14.40 15.20
C PRO A 74 -61.05 14.92 13.89
N THR A 75 -60.95 14.23 12.74
CA THR A 75 -60.82 12.78 12.42
C THR A 75 -59.84 12.60 11.23
N ARG A 76 -60.31 12.32 9.99
CA ARG A 76 -59.47 11.98 8.80
C ARG A 76 -60.26 11.93 7.47
N ALA A 77 -59.92 12.75 6.46
CA ALA A 77 -60.34 12.67 5.04
C ALA A 77 -59.72 13.84 4.22
N GLN A 78 -59.73 13.90 2.87
CA GLN A 78 -59.29 12.95 1.82
C GLN A 78 -59.17 13.72 0.47
N LEU A 79 -58.14 13.42 -0.36
CA LEU A 79 -58.06 13.61 -1.83
C LEU A 79 -58.28 14.98 -2.54
N SER A 80 -57.26 15.35 -3.34
CA SER A 80 -57.32 15.80 -4.77
C SER A 80 -57.27 17.29 -5.19
N CYS A 81 -56.44 17.51 -6.24
CA CYS A 81 -56.47 18.50 -7.33
C CYS A 81 -56.48 20.03 -7.10
N LEU A 82 -55.30 20.64 -7.32
CA LEU A 82 -54.97 21.61 -8.39
C LEU A 82 -55.93 22.75 -8.80
N LEU A 83 -55.33 23.95 -8.96
CA LEU A 83 -55.81 25.18 -9.62
C LEU A 83 -56.89 25.97 -8.82
N ALA A 84 -56.61 27.18 -8.32
CA ALA A 84 -56.41 28.46 -9.02
C ALA A 84 -57.76 29.08 -9.50
N SER A 85 -58.09 30.37 -9.28
CA SER A 85 -57.27 31.50 -8.79
C SER A 85 -58.14 32.74 -8.42
N TYR A 86 -57.47 33.89 -8.21
CA TYR A 86 -57.92 35.28 -8.46
C TYR A 86 -58.74 36.08 -7.43
N LYS A 87 -58.15 37.20 -6.97
CA LYS A 87 -58.47 38.64 -7.28
C LYS A 87 -57.85 39.54 -6.17
N SER A 88 -57.42 40.80 -6.34
CA SER A 88 -56.99 41.72 -7.44
C SER A 88 -56.27 42.90 -6.72
N PHE A 89 -55.60 43.92 -7.28
CA PHE A 89 -55.58 44.66 -8.56
C PHE A 89 -54.10 44.88 -9.00
N TYR A 90 -53.70 44.85 -10.29
CA TYR A 90 -53.80 45.85 -11.39
C TYR A 90 -52.94 47.13 -11.17
N PHE A 91 -52.25 47.75 -12.14
CA PHE A 91 -52.19 47.67 -13.63
C PHE A 91 -50.72 47.81 -14.15
N SER A 92 -50.33 47.69 -15.44
CA SER A 92 -50.57 46.66 -16.49
C SER A 92 -49.92 47.02 -17.86
N ILE A 93 -49.52 46.01 -18.68
CA ILE A 93 -49.73 45.94 -20.17
C ILE A 93 -48.89 46.86 -21.13
N PRO A 94 -48.42 46.42 -22.34
CA PRO A 94 -48.11 45.06 -22.84
C PRO A 94 -46.91 44.89 -23.84
N ASN A 95 -46.58 43.62 -24.15
CA ASN A 95 -46.18 42.99 -25.45
C ASN A 95 -45.68 43.82 -26.66
N PHE A 96 -44.62 43.33 -27.34
CA PHE A 96 -44.79 42.49 -28.56
C PHE A 96 -43.56 41.62 -28.90
N ARG A 97 -43.63 40.81 -29.98
CA ARG A 97 -42.63 39.80 -30.40
C ARG A 97 -41.94 40.10 -31.74
N SER A 98 -40.73 39.54 -31.87
CA SER A 98 -40.10 38.95 -33.07
C SER A 98 -39.35 39.83 -34.10
N TRP A 99 -38.55 39.11 -34.91
CA TRP A 99 -37.67 39.47 -36.03
C TRP A 99 -36.25 39.95 -35.71
N GLU A 100 -35.30 39.24 -36.31
CA GLU A 100 -33.89 39.59 -36.46
C GLU A 100 -33.70 40.40 -37.75
N ALA A 101 -32.79 41.39 -37.75
CA ALA A 101 -31.95 41.72 -38.92
C ALA A 101 -30.85 42.72 -38.53
N CYS A 102 -29.63 42.46 -38.99
CA CYS A 102 -28.45 43.30 -38.78
C CYS A 102 -28.46 44.56 -39.67
N SER A 103 -28.09 45.73 -39.12
CA SER A 103 -27.26 46.70 -39.86
C SER A 103 -26.28 47.49 -38.97
N THR A 104 -24.99 47.23 -39.20
CA THR A 104 -23.84 48.15 -39.17
C THR A 104 -23.80 49.38 -38.23
N LYS A 105 -22.98 49.24 -37.18
CA LYS A 105 -21.81 50.11 -36.86
C LYS A 105 -21.97 51.65 -36.80
N THR A 106 -21.67 52.18 -35.62
CA THR A 106 -20.66 53.25 -35.47
C THR A 106 -19.88 53.06 -34.16
N LYS A 107 -18.59 53.42 -34.14
CA LYS A 107 -17.78 53.63 -32.91
C LYS A 107 -18.00 55.08 -32.44
N THR A 108 -17.59 55.57 -31.26
CA THR A 108 -16.61 55.18 -30.22
C THR A 108 -17.25 55.31 -28.81
N GLU A 109 -16.79 54.64 -27.74
CA GLU A 109 -15.64 54.97 -26.87
C GLU A 109 -15.61 56.47 -26.47
N SER A 110 -15.51 56.88 -25.19
CA SER A 110 -15.03 56.17 -23.99
C SER A 110 -15.62 56.74 -22.65
N GLU A 111 -15.11 56.25 -21.51
CA GLU A 111 -15.22 56.80 -20.15
C GLU A 111 -16.58 56.76 -19.41
N ALA A 112 -16.85 55.62 -18.76
CA ALA A 112 -17.75 55.52 -17.59
C ALA A 112 -17.42 54.28 -16.73
N THR A 113 -16.18 54.14 -16.25
CA THR A 113 -15.82 53.16 -15.21
C THR A 113 -16.19 53.67 -13.81
N HIS A 114 -16.40 52.73 -12.88
CA HIS A 114 -16.71 52.94 -11.46
C HIS A 114 -18.12 53.47 -11.13
N GLU A 115 -19.12 52.59 -11.28
CA GLU A 115 -19.82 52.04 -10.11
C GLU A 115 -20.54 50.71 -10.48
N PHE A 116 -21.23 50.07 -9.52
CA PHE A 116 -21.91 48.77 -9.64
C PHE A 116 -21.05 47.54 -9.98
N THR A 117 -20.45 46.92 -8.94
CA THR A 117 -20.12 45.47 -8.95
C THR A 117 -20.19 44.83 -7.56
N ALA A 118 -21.23 45.17 -6.79
CA ALA A 118 -21.51 44.56 -5.48
C ALA A 118 -22.34 43.26 -5.62
N GLN A 119 -21.74 42.18 -6.14
CA GLN A 119 -22.38 40.86 -6.12
C GLN A 119 -22.41 40.28 -4.70
N ASN A 120 -23.57 39.78 -4.27
CA ASN A 120 -23.77 39.12 -2.99
C ASN A 120 -22.82 37.92 -2.82
N ARG A 121 -21.75 38.10 -2.02
CA ARG A 121 -21.04 36.96 -1.43
C ARG A 121 -21.92 36.40 -0.32
N MET A 122 -22.34 35.13 -0.44
CA MET A 122 -22.95 34.43 0.68
C MET A 122 -21.94 34.30 1.82
N ALA A 123 -22.40 34.33 3.07
CA ALA A 123 -21.55 34.08 4.22
C ALA A 123 -20.98 32.64 4.17
N PRO A 124 -19.77 32.39 4.69
CA PRO A 124 -19.23 31.04 4.76
C PRO A 124 -20.11 30.10 5.58
N VAL A 125 -20.30 28.86 5.10
CA VAL A 125 -21.13 27.82 5.75
C VAL A 125 -20.37 26.51 5.82
N ILE A 126 -20.44 25.85 6.98
CA ILE A 126 -19.95 24.47 7.16
C ILE A 126 -21.06 23.49 6.75
N VAL A 127 -20.72 22.54 5.88
CA VAL A 127 -21.56 21.43 5.44
C VAL A 127 -21.03 20.14 6.06
N LEU A 128 -21.94 19.28 6.54
CA LEU A 128 -21.62 18.06 7.28
C LEU A 128 -22.43 16.89 6.72
N GLU A 129 -21.77 15.83 6.26
CA GLU A 129 -22.45 14.63 5.74
C GLU A 129 -21.92 13.35 6.40
N PRO A 130 -22.76 12.55 7.12
CA PRO A 130 -24.19 12.77 7.38
C PRO A 130 -24.47 13.85 8.45
N VAL A 131 -25.53 14.63 8.22
CA VAL A 131 -25.92 15.79 9.06
C VAL A 131 -26.30 15.39 10.49
N ALA A 132 -27.00 14.26 10.67
CA ALA A 132 -27.63 13.90 11.95
C ALA A 132 -27.59 12.37 12.20
N GLY A 133 -27.69 11.97 13.47
CA GLY A 133 -27.70 10.55 13.87
C GLY A 133 -26.36 9.83 13.69
N CYS A 134 -25.26 10.58 13.50
CA CYS A 134 -23.93 10.05 13.24
C CYS A 134 -23.29 9.51 14.54
N LEU A 135 -22.76 8.29 14.48
CA LEU A 135 -22.11 7.66 15.63
C LEU A 135 -20.67 8.12 15.80
N TRP A 136 -20.16 8.02 17.03
CA TRP A 136 -18.77 8.33 17.34
C TRP A 136 -17.77 7.51 16.49
N ASP A 137 -18.11 6.28 16.12
CA ASP A 137 -17.26 5.40 15.30
C ASP A 137 -17.44 5.55 13.77
N GLN A 138 -18.31 6.47 13.32
CA GLN A 138 -18.57 6.69 11.88
C GLN A 138 -17.82 7.92 11.35
N PRO A 139 -17.28 7.87 10.11
CA PRO A 139 -16.73 9.06 9.48
C PRO A 139 -17.83 10.11 9.21
N VAL A 140 -17.45 11.38 9.20
CA VAL A 140 -18.27 12.50 8.76
C VAL A 140 -17.45 13.34 7.77
N GLN A 141 -18.02 13.63 6.60
CA GLN A 141 -17.43 14.57 5.66
C GLN A 141 -17.69 15.99 6.15
N VAL A 142 -16.65 16.82 6.17
CA VAL A 142 -16.73 18.23 6.55
C VAL A 142 -16.28 19.05 5.34
N ALA A 143 -17.12 19.99 4.91
CA ALA A 143 -16.78 20.95 3.88
C ALA A 143 -17.16 22.37 4.31
N VAL A 144 -16.48 23.38 3.76
CA VAL A 144 -16.79 24.80 3.96
C VAL A 144 -16.99 25.45 2.60
N ARG A 145 -18.12 26.13 2.39
CA ARG A 145 -18.45 26.84 1.14
C ARG A 145 -18.66 28.33 1.40
N GLY A 146 -18.44 29.15 0.38
CA GLY A 146 -18.67 30.60 0.44
C GLY A 146 -17.47 31.41 0.94
N LEU A 147 -16.27 30.81 0.99
CA LEU A 147 -15.02 31.53 1.21
C LEU A 147 -14.65 32.35 -0.04
N ALA A 148 -13.67 33.24 0.08
CA ALA A 148 -13.03 33.80 -1.11
C ALA A 148 -12.12 32.73 -1.77
N PRO A 149 -11.92 32.79 -3.10
CA PRO A 149 -10.94 31.94 -3.78
C PRO A 149 -9.56 32.02 -3.12
N GLU A 150 -8.93 30.87 -2.93
CA GLU A 150 -7.62 30.73 -2.27
C GLU A 150 -7.52 31.30 -0.83
N GLN A 151 -8.64 31.58 -0.16
CA GLN A 151 -8.63 32.15 1.20
C GLN A 151 -7.91 31.20 2.19
N PRO A 152 -6.91 31.67 2.95
CA PRO A 152 -6.37 30.93 4.07
C PRO A 152 -7.39 30.92 5.21
N VAL A 153 -7.67 29.74 5.76
CA VAL A 153 -8.58 29.57 6.91
C VAL A 153 -8.01 28.56 7.89
N THR A 154 -8.45 28.63 9.15
CA THR A 154 -8.16 27.63 10.18
C THR A 154 -9.47 27.02 10.63
N LEU A 155 -9.61 25.70 10.49
CA LEU A 155 -10.74 24.97 11.07
C LEU A 155 -10.35 24.52 12.47
N ARG A 156 -11.23 24.77 13.44
CA ARG A 156 -11.07 24.34 14.83
C ARG A 156 -12.27 23.50 15.23
N ALA A 157 -12.00 22.41 15.93
CA ALA A 157 -13.01 21.54 16.52
C ALA A 157 -12.82 21.51 18.03
N SER A 158 -13.93 21.57 18.78
CA SER A 158 -13.89 21.45 20.24
C SER A 158 -15.06 20.65 20.77
N LEU A 159 -14.85 19.96 21.90
CA LEU A 159 -15.92 19.32 22.68
C LEU A 159 -15.63 19.44 24.17
N ARG A 160 -16.67 19.29 24.99
CA ARG A 160 -16.53 19.10 26.44
C ARG A 160 -16.96 17.70 26.84
N ASP A 161 -16.16 17.06 27.69
CA ASP A 161 -16.51 15.76 28.27
C ASP A 161 -17.60 15.88 29.35
N GLU A 162 -18.07 14.74 29.86
CA GLU A 162 -19.10 14.64 30.91
C GLU A 162 -18.68 15.27 32.26
N LYS A 163 -17.44 15.76 32.39
CA LYS A 163 -16.87 16.48 33.54
C LYS A 163 -16.49 17.93 33.19
N GLY A 164 -16.88 18.41 32.01
CA GLY A 164 -16.64 19.77 31.52
C GLY A 164 -15.22 20.04 31.03
N ALA A 165 -14.33 19.04 30.98
CA ALA A 165 -12.98 19.20 30.45
C ALA A 165 -13.04 19.45 28.93
N LEU A 166 -12.33 20.47 28.47
CA LEU A 166 -12.30 20.89 27.07
C LEU A 166 -11.24 20.07 26.31
N PHE A 167 -11.64 19.56 25.15
CA PHE A 167 -10.80 18.90 24.16
C PHE A 167 -10.83 19.72 22.87
N ARG A 168 -9.68 19.92 22.22
CA ARG A 168 -9.54 20.75 21.02
C ARG A 168 -8.59 20.18 19.98
N ALA A 169 -8.94 20.32 18.71
CA ALA A 169 -8.06 20.13 17.56
C ALA A 169 -8.19 21.33 16.62
N HIS A 170 -7.13 21.65 15.87
CA HIS A 170 -7.20 22.64 14.80
C HIS A 170 -6.31 22.25 13.61
N ALA A 171 -6.66 22.71 12.42
CA ALA A 171 -5.83 22.58 11.23
C ALA A 171 -6.03 23.77 10.28
N ARG A 172 -4.93 24.20 9.66
CA ARG A 172 -4.91 25.26 8.65
C ARG A 172 -5.20 24.68 7.27
N TYR A 173 -6.01 25.38 6.48
CA TYR A 173 -6.38 25.00 5.12
C TYR A 173 -6.32 26.22 4.20
N ARG A 174 -6.42 25.98 2.89
CA ARG A 174 -6.64 27.02 1.88
C ARG A 174 -7.83 26.61 1.03
N ALA A 175 -8.75 27.54 0.78
CA ALA A 175 -9.84 27.32 -0.16
C ALA A 175 -9.32 27.05 -1.58
N ASP A 176 -10.11 26.37 -2.39
CA ASP A 176 -9.84 26.24 -3.82
C ASP A 176 -10.18 27.54 -4.59
N ALA A 177 -10.12 27.49 -5.92
CA ALA A 177 -10.46 28.60 -6.80
C ALA A 177 -11.96 28.97 -6.78
N HIS A 178 -12.82 28.15 -6.18
CA HIS A 178 -14.26 28.36 -6.06
C HIS A 178 -14.69 28.85 -4.66
N GLY A 179 -13.76 28.89 -3.69
CA GLY A 179 -14.07 29.25 -2.30
C GLY A 179 -14.61 28.08 -1.48
N GLU A 180 -14.21 26.85 -1.82
CA GLU A 180 -14.54 25.63 -1.08
C GLU A 180 -13.32 25.01 -0.37
N VAL A 181 -13.52 24.49 0.84
CA VAL A 181 -12.57 23.65 1.59
C VAL A 181 -13.29 22.36 1.96
N ASP A 182 -13.10 21.30 1.18
CA ASP A 182 -13.61 19.95 1.44
C ASP A 182 -12.50 19.10 2.09
N LEU A 183 -12.68 18.62 3.32
CA LEU A 183 -11.64 17.90 4.05
C LEU A 183 -11.33 16.50 3.49
N THR A 184 -12.13 15.99 2.55
CA THR A 184 -11.82 14.78 1.79
C THR A 184 -10.86 15.03 0.61
N ARG A 185 -10.62 16.31 0.25
CA ARG A 185 -9.82 16.73 -0.91
C ARG A 185 -8.71 17.74 -0.59
N ALA A 186 -8.91 18.61 0.40
CA ALA A 186 -7.96 19.65 0.81
C ALA A 186 -7.07 19.16 1.97
N PRO A 187 -5.74 19.04 1.79
CA PRO A 187 -4.85 18.63 2.87
C PRO A 187 -4.66 19.74 3.91
N ALA A 188 -4.53 19.35 5.17
CA ALA A 188 -4.17 20.22 6.27
C ALA A 188 -2.71 20.70 6.13
N LEU A 189 -2.52 22.02 6.23
CA LEU A 189 -1.24 22.74 6.16
C LEU A 189 -0.55 22.84 7.55
N GLY A 190 -0.85 21.88 8.43
CA GLY A 190 -0.41 21.83 9.83
C GLY A 190 -1.38 22.48 10.81
N GLY A 191 -1.08 22.26 12.09
CA GLY A 191 -1.96 22.50 13.25
C GLY A 191 -1.75 21.33 14.22
N SER A 192 -2.82 20.81 14.82
CA SER A 192 -2.81 19.52 15.53
C SER A 192 -2.46 18.32 14.61
N PHE A 193 -2.59 18.46 13.30
CA PHE A 193 -2.22 17.47 12.29
C PHE A 193 -1.91 18.13 10.93
N ALA A 194 -1.39 17.36 9.98
CA ALA A 194 -1.08 17.79 8.60
C ALA A 194 -1.39 16.66 7.60
N GLY A 195 -1.55 17.01 6.31
CA GLY A 195 -1.89 16.06 5.26
C GLY A 195 -3.40 15.86 5.06
N LEU A 196 -3.78 14.92 4.19
CA LEU A 196 -5.18 14.67 3.85
C LEU A 196 -5.85 13.78 4.90
N GLU A 197 -6.31 14.41 5.98
CA GLU A 197 -6.85 13.75 7.18
C GLU A 197 -8.30 14.20 7.45
N PRO A 198 -9.32 13.62 6.79
CA PRO A 198 -10.69 14.12 6.86
C PRO A 198 -11.28 14.10 8.28
N MET A 199 -10.85 13.12 9.08
CA MET A 199 -11.26 12.91 10.48
C MET A 199 -10.26 13.46 11.50
N GLY A 200 -9.21 14.17 11.07
CA GLY A 200 -8.14 14.70 11.93
C GLY A 200 -8.68 15.62 13.03
N LEU A 201 -9.71 16.40 12.74
CA LEU A 201 -10.38 17.28 13.70
C LEU A 201 -11.06 16.53 14.87
N LEU A 202 -11.28 15.21 14.77
CA LEU A 202 -11.73 14.39 15.90
C LEU A 202 -10.56 13.63 16.56
N TRP A 203 -9.77 12.87 15.78
CA TRP A 203 -8.75 11.99 16.38
C TRP A 203 -7.55 12.75 16.98
N ALA A 204 -7.26 13.96 16.50
CA ALA A 204 -6.17 14.80 16.99
C ALA A 204 -6.59 15.75 18.13
N MET A 205 -7.73 15.51 18.79
CA MET A 205 -8.18 16.37 19.89
C MET A 205 -7.37 16.17 21.17
N GLU A 206 -6.63 17.19 21.59
CA GLU A 206 -5.89 17.19 22.84
C GLU A 206 -6.71 17.85 23.97
N PRO A 207 -6.58 17.38 25.24
CA PRO A 207 -7.24 18.01 26.38
C PRO A 207 -6.50 19.27 26.84
N ASP A 208 -7.26 20.31 27.15
CA ASP A 208 -6.78 21.52 27.87
C ASP A 208 -6.12 21.19 29.23
N ARG A 209 -6.37 19.99 29.77
CA ARG A 209 -5.81 19.49 31.03
C ARG A 209 -4.85 18.34 30.73
N PRO A 210 -3.54 18.47 31.03
CA PRO A 210 -2.58 17.38 30.91
C PRO A 210 -3.05 16.11 31.64
N PHE A 211 -2.76 14.95 31.06
CA PHE A 211 -3.09 13.62 31.62
C PHE A 211 -4.60 13.35 31.79
N TRP A 212 -5.46 14.09 31.11
CA TRP A 212 -6.90 13.81 31.04
C TRP A 212 -7.22 12.84 29.89
N ARG A 213 -8.23 11.98 30.08
CA ARG A 213 -8.68 11.00 29.08
C ARG A 213 -10.12 11.28 28.68
N LEU A 214 -10.42 11.26 27.39
CA LEU A 214 -11.80 11.31 26.92
C LEU A 214 -12.47 9.96 27.24
N ILE A 215 -13.52 9.99 28.04
CA ILE A 215 -14.31 8.80 28.40
C ILE A 215 -15.79 9.18 28.32
N LYS A 216 -16.57 8.39 27.58
CA LYS A 216 -18.04 8.45 27.62
C LYS A 216 -18.56 7.43 28.64
N ARG A 217 -19.42 7.85 29.57
CA ARG A 217 -20.05 6.96 30.57
C ARG A 217 -21.55 6.87 30.38
N ASP A 218 -22.20 7.97 30.04
CA ASP A 218 -23.61 7.95 29.62
C ASP A 218 -23.69 7.82 28.09
N VAL A 219 -23.87 6.61 27.60
CA VAL A 219 -24.00 6.34 26.16
C VAL A 219 -25.35 6.80 25.56
N GLN A 220 -26.31 7.22 26.40
CA GLN A 220 -27.61 7.70 25.95
C GLN A 220 -27.57 9.15 25.43
N THR A 221 -26.53 9.91 25.79
CA THR A 221 -26.26 11.26 25.26
C THR A 221 -25.12 11.25 24.23
N PRO A 222 -25.12 12.16 23.25
CA PRO A 222 -23.98 12.34 22.35
C PRO A 222 -22.80 13.06 23.06
N PHE A 223 -21.64 13.10 22.41
CA PHE A 223 -20.73 14.25 22.56
C PHE A 223 -21.12 15.33 21.54
N VAL A 224 -21.09 16.59 21.97
CA VAL A 224 -21.39 17.75 21.15
C VAL A 224 -20.07 18.35 20.68
N VAL A 225 -19.84 18.34 19.37
CA VAL A 225 -18.63 18.92 18.74
C VAL A 225 -18.99 20.26 18.11
N GLU A 226 -18.43 21.35 18.62
CA GLU A 226 -18.50 22.66 17.98
C GLU A 226 -17.37 22.78 16.94
N LEU A 227 -17.74 23.13 15.71
CA LEU A 227 -16.84 23.32 14.57
C LEU A 227 -16.85 24.80 14.18
N GLU A 228 -15.66 25.39 14.13
CA GLU A 228 -15.43 26.79 13.77
C GLU A 228 -14.55 26.89 12.53
N VAL A 229 -14.85 27.87 11.66
CA VAL A 229 -13.96 28.33 10.59
C VAL A 229 -13.48 29.72 10.96
N LEU A 230 -12.17 29.88 11.08
CA LEU A 230 -11.50 31.14 11.40
C LEU A 230 -10.79 31.69 10.17
N ASP A 231 -10.80 33.01 10.01
CA ASP A 231 -10.13 33.74 8.94
C ASP A 231 -8.61 33.75 9.15
N GLY A 232 -7.85 33.38 8.12
CA GLY A 232 -6.39 33.31 8.18
C GLY A 232 -5.81 32.06 8.85
N HIS A 233 -4.50 32.11 9.10
CA HIS A 233 -3.68 31.00 9.63
C HIS A 233 -3.17 31.25 11.06
N GLU A 234 -3.61 32.34 11.69
CA GLU A 234 -3.27 32.69 13.08
C GLU A 234 -4.01 31.76 14.08
N PRO A 235 -3.32 31.07 15.01
CA PRO A 235 -3.92 30.02 15.83
C PRO A 235 -5.16 30.43 16.65
N ASP A 236 -5.12 31.62 17.25
CA ASP A 236 -6.16 32.13 18.15
C ASP A 236 -6.70 33.52 17.77
N GLY A 237 -6.13 34.18 16.76
CA GLY A 237 -6.48 35.55 16.35
C GLY A 237 -7.46 35.66 15.17
N GLY A 238 -7.78 34.55 14.50
CA GLY A 238 -8.62 34.56 13.30
C GLY A 238 -10.08 34.95 13.58
N ARG A 239 -10.63 35.84 12.75
CA ARG A 239 -12.06 36.23 12.82
C ARG A 239 -12.95 35.02 12.51
N LEU A 240 -13.96 34.76 13.35
CA LEU A 240 -14.95 33.70 13.08
C LEU A 240 -15.71 33.98 11.77
N LEU A 241 -15.62 33.06 10.82
CA LEU A 241 -16.28 33.10 9.51
C LEU A 241 -17.55 32.24 9.47
N ALA A 242 -17.49 31.04 10.07
CA ALA A 242 -18.59 30.09 10.13
C ALA A 242 -18.54 29.26 11.41
N ARG A 243 -19.71 28.77 11.85
CA ARG A 243 -19.87 27.87 12.99
C ARG A 243 -20.91 26.79 12.66
N ALA A 244 -20.66 25.56 13.08
CA ALA A 244 -21.63 24.48 13.13
C ALA A 244 -21.47 23.66 14.42
N VAL A 245 -22.46 22.83 14.72
CA VAL A 245 -22.44 21.90 15.85
C VAL A 245 -22.85 20.53 15.33
N HIS A 246 -22.10 19.48 15.68
CA HIS A 246 -22.37 18.10 15.29
C HIS A 246 -22.53 17.22 16.53
N GLU A 247 -23.60 16.42 16.56
CA GLU A 247 -23.83 15.44 17.63
C GLU A 247 -23.23 14.09 17.23
N ARG A 248 -22.31 13.59 18.06
CA ARG A 248 -21.63 12.30 17.91
C ARG A 248 -22.22 11.31 18.91
N HIS A 249 -23.15 10.47 18.46
CA HIS A 249 -23.92 9.57 19.33
C HIS A 249 -23.15 8.29 19.69
N PHE A 250 -23.48 7.67 20.83
CA PHE A 250 -22.86 6.41 21.28
C PHE A 250 -23.79 5.20 21.26
N MET A 251 -25.07 5.39 20.96
CA MET A 251 -26.06 4.33 20.69
C MET A 251 -26.64 4.51 19.30
N ALA A 252 -26.66 3.43 18.50
CA ALA A 252 -27.32 3.45 17.19
C ALA A 252 -28.84 3.49 17.32
N SER A 253 -29.51 4.09 16.34
CA SER A 253 -30.98 4.21 16.34
C SER A 253 -31.65 2.84 16.46
N GLY A 254 -32.56 2.70 17.44
CA GLY A 254 -33.26 1.46 17.75
C GLY A 254 -32.47 0.42 18.57
N VAL A 255 -31.21 0.68 18.94
CA VAL A 255 -30.50 -0.15 19.94
C VAL A 255 -31.14 0.07 21.31
N ARG A 256 -31.51 -1.01 21.99
CA ARG A 256 -32.06 -0.99 23.35
C ARG A 256 -30.95 -1.20 24.37
N ARG A 257 -30.87 -0.32 25.36
CA ARG A 257 -30.02 -0.43 26.54
C ARG A 257 -30.82 -1.07 27.67
N VAL A 258 -30.36 -2.20 28.20
CA VAL A 258 -31.03 -2.96 29.27
C VAL A 258 -30.06 -3.20 30.43
N PRO A 259 -30.16 -2.46 31.55
CA PRO A 259 -29.37 -2.74 32.74
C PRO A 259 -29.65 -4.14 33.29
N VAL A 260 -28.61 -4.89 33.62
CA VAL A 260 -28.67 -6.29 34.09
C VAL A 260 -28.30 -6.35 35.57
N ARG A 261 -29.16 -7.00 36.36
CA ARG A 261 -29.01 -7.21 37.82
C ARG A 261 -29.38 -8.64 38.21
N GLU A 262 -29.02 -9.61 37.38
CA GLU A 262 -29.31 -11.03 37.58
C GLU A 262 -28.27 -11.67 38.50
N GLY A 263 -28.70 -12.40 39.54
CA GLY A 263 -27.79 -13.03 40.50
C GLY A 263 -26.76 -12.05 41.08
N ARG A 264 -25.46 -12.38 40.97
CA ARG A 264 -24.37 -11.44 41.31
C ARG A 264 -24.00 -10.50 40.16
N VAL A 265 -24.35 -10.82 38.92
CA VAL A 265 -23.91 -10.13 37.70
C VAL A 265 -24.39 -8.68 37.68
N ARG A 266 -23.46 -7.73 37.47
CA ARG A 266 -23.75 -6.31 37.26
C ARG A 266 -23.21 -5.87 35.91
N ALA A 267 -24.13 -5.60 34.99
CA ALA A 267 -23.82 -5.35 33.59
C ALA A 267 -24.88 -4.46 32.93
N THR A 268 -24.67 -4.12 31.67
CA THR A 268 -25.69 -3.53 30.78
C THR A 268 -25.65 -4.27 29.44
N LEU A 269 -26.80 -4.82 29.03
CA LEU A 269 -26.99 -5.52 27.78
C LEU A 269 -27.52 -4.56 26.71
N PHE A 270 -26.79 -4.45 25.60
CA PHE A 270 -27.21 -3.71 24.42
C PHE A 270 -27.76 -4.68 23.37
N LEU A 271 -28.99 -4.45 22.95
CA LEU A 271 -29.70 -5.30 21.98
C LEU A 271 -29.97 -4.50 20.69
N PRO A 272 -29.61 -5.02 19.50
CA PRO A 272 -29.92 -4.37 18.24
C PRO A 272 -31.44 -4.22 17.98
N PRO A 273 -31.83 -3.36 17.03
CA PRO A 273 -33.21 -3.30 16.55
C PRO A 273 -33.65 -4.60 15.84
N GLY A 274 -34.94 -4.90 15.96
CA GLY A 274 -35.57 -6.10 15.39
C GLY A 274 -35.74 -7.25 16.39
N ASN A 275 -36.28 -8.38 15.89
CA ASN A 275 -36.78 -9.47 16.74
C ASN A 275 -35.69 -10.38 17.33
N GLY A 276 -34.45 -10.30 16.83
CA GLY A 276 -33.39 -11.27 17.14
C GLY A 276 -33.66 -12.67 16.58
N PRO A 277 -33.01 -13.72 17.12
CA PRO A 277 -31.90 -13.63 18.07
C PRO A 277 -30.61 -13.16 17.38
N PHE A 278 -29.72 -12.52 18.15
CA PHE A 278 -28.48 -11.91 17.69
C PHE A 278 -27.25 -12.69 18.21
N PRO A 279 -26.08 -12.65 17.56
CA PRO A 279 -24.88 -13.24 18.14
C PRO A 279 -24.47 -12.45 19.40
N GLY A 280 -24.26 -13.16 20.51
CA GLY A 280 -23.98 -12.56 21.81
C GLY A 280 -22.48 -12.31 22.03
N ILE A 281 -22.10 -11.20 22.64
CA ILE A 281 -20.72 -10.85 23.02
C ILE A 281 -20.69 -10.34 24.46
N ILE A 282 -19.72 -10.77 25.28
CA ILE A 282 -19.38 -10.09 26.55
C ILE A 282 -18.24 -9.10 26.29
N ASP A 283 -18.37 -7.87 26.82
CA ASP A 283 -17.43 -6.77 26.66
C ASP A 283 -16.76 -6.41 28.00
N LEU A 284 -15.42 -6.50 28.04
CA LEU A 284 -14.59 -6.33 29.24
C LEU A 284 -13.52 -5.25 29.07
N PHE A 285 -13.52 -4.30 30.02
CA PHE A 285 -12.52 -3.24 30.13
C PHE A 285 -11.40 -3.57 31.14
N GLY A 286 -10.31 -2.80 31.04
CA GLY A 286 -9.15 -2.90 31.93
C GLY A 286 -9.40 -2.38 33.36
N LEU A 287 -8.31 -2.20 34.11
CA LEU A 287 -8.39 -1.60 35.46
C LEU A 287 -8.86 -0.13 35.40
N GLY A 288 -9.64 0.27 36.40
CA GLY A 288 -10.40 1.52 36.46
C GLY A 288 -11.69 1.33 37.27
N GLY A 289 -12.35 0.19 37.07
CA GLY A 289 -13.60 -0.16 37.75
C GLY A 289 -14.80 0.69 37.30
N GLY A 290 -15.96 0.40 37.88
CA GLY A 290 -17.23 0.92 37.36
C GLY A 290 -17.72 0.09 36.17
N LEU A 291 -18.63 0.68 35.38
CA LEU A 291 -19.08 0.13 34.10
C LEU A 291 -18.78 1.15 33.00
N LEU A 292 -18.19 0.69 31.90
CA LEU A 292 -17.94 1.46 30.68
C LEU A 292 -18.73 0.77 29.55
N GLU A 293 -19.63 1.53 28.92
CA GLU A 293 -20.65 0.96 28.03
C GLU A 293 -20.43 1.31 26.55
N TYR A 294 -19.57 2.30 26.25
CA TYR A 294 -19.47 2.93 24.93
C TYR A 294 -19.01 1.99 23.82
N ARG A 295 -18.18 0.98 24.12
CA ARG A 295 -17.76 -0.01 23.14
C ARG A 295 -18.89 -1.00 22.84
N ALA A 296 -19.53 -1.56 23.86
CA ALA A 296 -20.72 -2.40 23.71
C ALA A 296 -21.88 -1.71 22.97
N SER A 297 -22.15 -0.44 23.26
CA SER A 297 -23.27 0.31 22.65
C SER A 297 -23.03 0.62 21.16
N LEU A 298 -21.79 0.94 20.77
CA LEU A 298 -21.40 1.15 19.37
C LEU A 298 -21.35 -0.18 18.58
N LEU A 299 -20.93 -1.28 19.23
CA LEU A 299 -20.87 -2.62 18.63
C LEU A 299 -22.27 -3.27 18.48
N ALA A 300 -23.21 -2.97 19.38
CA ALA A 300 -24.61 -3.39 19.21
C ALA A 300 -25.27 -2.72 17.99
N GLY A 301 -24.80 -1.53 17.60
CA GLY A 301 -25.13 -0.89 16.31
C GLY A 301 -24.68 -1.68 15.07
N LYS A 302 -23.90 -2.75 15.24
CA LYS A 302 -23.41 -3.65 14.17
C LYS A 302 -24.12 -5.01 14.16
N GLY A 303 -25.17 -5.18 14.97
CA GLY A 303 -26.02 -6.38 14.96
C GLY A 303 -25.71 -7.44 16.01
N PHE A 304 -24.82 -7.16 16.96
CA PHE A 304 -24.49 -8.04 18.09
C PHE A 304 -25.30 -7.71 19.36
N ALA A 305 -25.66 -8.72 20.15
CA ALA A 305 -26.17 -8.53 21.50
C ALA A 305 -24.98 -8.43 22.47
N VAL A 306 -24.63 -7.22 22.93
CA VAL A 306 -23.37 -6.98 23.66
C VAL A 306 -23.61 -6.66 25.13
N LEU A 307 -23.05 -7.48 26.02
CA LEU A 307 -23.11 -7.32 27.47
C LEU A 307 -21.86 -6.61 27.97
N ALA A 308 -21.95 -5.30 28.24
CA ALA A 308 -20.91 -4.58 28.98
C ALA A 308 -20.90 -5.09 30.43
N LEU A 309 -19.82 -5.74 30.84
CA LEU A 309 -19.73 -6.44 32.13
C LEU A 309 -18.81 -5.70 33.10
N ALA A 310 -19.36 -5.18 34.20
CA ALA A 310 -18.56 -4.72 35.32
C ALA A 310 -18.14 -5.92 36.18
N TYR A 311 -17.00 -5.81 36.86
CA TYR A 311 -16.49 -6.87 37.74
C TYR A 311 -15.89 -6.34 39.05
N TYR A 312 -15.76 -5.02 39.24
CA TYR A 312 -15.49 -4.39 40.55
C TYR A 312 -15.82 -2.88 40.54
N ASN A 313 -15.93 -2.30 41.74
CA ASN A 313 -16.15 -0.86 41.99
C ASN A 313 -17.36 -0.29 41.21
N TYR A 314 -18.45 -1.05 41.14
CA TYR A 314 -19.68 -0.70 40.45
C TYR A 314 -20.88 -1.24 41.23
N ASP A 315 -21.86 -0.38 41.51
CA ASP A 315 -23.08 -0.73 42.26
C ASP A 315 -22.74 -1.40 43.62
N ASP A 316 -23.20 -2.64 43.85
CA ASP A 316 -22.94 -3.48 45.01
C ASP A 316 -21.69 -4.39 44.88
N LEU A 317 -20.96 -4.35 43.74
CA LEU A 317 -19.73 -5.13 43.56
C LEU A 317 -18.60 -4.64 44.50
N PRO A 318 -17.65 -5.52 44.87
CA PRO A 318 -16.50 -5.16 45.70
C PRO A 318 -15.75 -3.92 45.20
N LYS A 319 -15.53 -2.94 46.09
CA LYS A 319 -14.81 -1.67 45.76
C LYS A 319 -13.35 -1.89 45.36
N ARG A 320 -12.78 -3.02 45.77
CA ARG A 320 -11.51 -3.59 45.31
C ARG A 320 -11.73 -5.09 45.13
N MET A 321 -11.03 -5.68 44.18
CA MET A 321 -10.86 -7.13 44.06
C MET A 321 -9.40 -7.44 44.36
N ASP A 322 -9.16 -8.34 45.30
CA ASP A 322 -7.83 -8.90 45.59
C ASP A 322 -7.65 -10.24 44.84
N ILE A 323 -8.73 -11.01 44.73
CA ILE A 323 -8.86 -12.28 43.99
C ILE A 323 -10.02 -12.14 42.97
N PHE A 324 -9.83 -12.62 41.75
CA PHE A 324 -10.88 -12.72 40.73
C PHE A 324 -11.42 -14.15 40.63
N HIS A 325 -12.66 -14.33 41.08
CA HIS A 325 -13.41 -15.60 41.02
C HIS A 325 -14.08 -15.77 39.65
N LEU A 326 -13.66 -16.75 38.86
CA LEU A 326 -14.20 -16.95 37.50
C LEU A 326 -15.66 -17.41 37.49
N GLU A 327 -16.21 -17.89 38.61
CA GLU A 327 -17.62 -18.21 38.80
C GLU A 327 -18.53 -16.99 38.54
N TYR A 328 -18.06 -15.77 38.86
CA TYR A 328 -18.79 -14.53 38.54
C TYR A 328 -18.93 -14.32 37.03
N PHE A 329 -17.90 -14.69 36.28
CA PHE A 329 -17.87 -14.58 34.83
C PHE A 329 -18.64 -15.75 34.19
N GLU A 330 -18.65 -16.93 34.81
CA GLU A 330 -19.50 -18.07 34.44
C GLU A 330 -21.00 -17.74 34.59
N GLU A 331 -21.41 -17.06 35.68
CA GLU A 331 -22.76 -16.50 35.80
C GLU A 331 -23.11 -15.57 34.64
N ALA A 332 -22.19 -14.69 34.23
CA ALA A 332 -22.42 -13.75 33.13
C ALA A 332 -22.48 -14.43 31.74
N VAL A 333 -21.64 -15.45 31.51
CA VAL A 333 -21.68 -16.31 30.30
C VAL A 333 -23.01 -17.05 30.22
N ASN A 334 -23.43 -17.69 31.32
CA ASN A 334 -24.69 -18.42 31.39
C ASN A 334 -25.90 -17.50 31.24
N TYR A 335 -25.90 -16.31 31.87
CA TYR A 335 -26.92 -15.29 31.66
C TYR A 335 -27.06 -14.94 30.18
N LEU A 336 -25.95 -14.61 29.50
CA LEU A 336 -26.01 -14.19 28.10
C LEU A 336 -26.43 -15.32 27.16
N LEU A 337 -26.02 -16.57 27.42
CA LEU A 337 -26.46 -17.75 26.67
C LEU A 337 -27.94 -18.07 26.88
N SER A 338 -28.48 -17.83 28.08
CA SER A 338 -29.90 -18.07 28.41
C SER A 338 -30.86 -17.00 27.85
N HIS A 339 -30.33 -15.82 27.49
CA HIS A 339 -31.16 -14.68 27.12
C HIS A 339 -31.86 -14.92 25.76
N PRO A 340 -33.20 -14.81 25.65
CA PRO A 340 -33.98 -15.30 24.50
C PRO A 340 -33.76 -14.54 23.18
N GLN A 341 -32.99 -13.45 23.18
CA GLN A 341 -32.56 -12.74 21.98
C GLN A 341 -31.07 -12.95 21.65
N VAL A 342 -30.42 -13.97 22.23
CA VAL A 342 -29.05 -14.40 21.89
C VAL A 342 -29.11 -15.72 21.13
N LYS A 343 -28.33 -15.84 20.05
CA LYS A 343 -28.45 -16.93 19.06
C LYS A 343 -27.88 -18.28 19.53
N GLY A 344 -26.85 -18.25 20.37
CA GLY A 344 -26.10 -19.46 20.73
C GLY A 344 -25.43 -20.15 19.52
N PRO A 345 -24.90 -21.38 19.67
CA PRO A 345 -24.76 -22.13 20.92
C PRO A 345 -23.59 -21.64 21.80
N GLY A 346 -22.83 -20.64 21.34
CA GLY A 346 -21.76 -20.00 22.08
C GLY A 346 -21.70 -18.49 21.86
N ILE A 347 -21.03 -17.76 22.74
CA ILE A 347 -20.87 -16.30 22.69
C ILE A 347 -19.46 -15.89 22.25
N GLY A 348 -19.32 -14.61 21.89
CA GLY A 348 -18.05 -13.92 21.75
C GLY A 348 -17.57 -13.28 23.05
N LEU A 349 -16.27 -12.99 23.13
CA LEU A 349 -15.66 -12.28 24.25
C LEU A 349 -14.69 -11.21 23.73
N LEU A 350 -14.91 -9.95 24.11
CA LEU A 350 -14.09 -8.80 23.73
C LEU A 350 -13.43 -8.22 24.99
N GLY A 351 -12.09 -8.28 25.07
CA GLY A 351 -11.34 -7.82 26.23
C GLY A 351 -10.23 -6.84 25.86
N ILE A 352 -10.05 -5.78 26.65
CA ILE A 352 -8.86 -4.90 26.58
C ILE A 352 -8.09 -4.90 27.89
N SER A 353 -6.75 -4.88 27.84
CA SER A 353 -5.89 -4.77 29.02
C SER A 353 -6.19 -5.91 30.02
N LYS A 354 -6.44 -5.60 31.30
CA LYS A 354 -6.92 -6.55 32.33
C LYS A 354 -8.19 -7.30 31.93
N GLY A 355 -9.06 -6.73 31.09
CA GLY A 355 -10.22 -7.42 30.52
C GLY A 355 -9.84 -8.47 29.47
N GLY A 356 -8.70 -8.30 28.79
CA GLY A 356 -8.11 -9.32 27.92
C GLY A 356 -7.44 -10.45 28.71
N GLU A 357 -6.73 -10.11 29.80
CA GLU A 357 -6.17 -11.08 30.75
C GLU A 357 -7.27 -11.96 31.38
N LEU A 358 -8.31 -11.33 31.95
CA LEU A 358 -9.47 -12.05 32.51
C LEU A 358 -10.21 -12.85 31.43
N GLY A 359 -10.29 -12.34 30.19
CA GLY A 359 -10.90 -13.06 29.08
C GLY A 359 -10.12 -14.30 28.63
N LEU A 360 -8.79 -14.25 28.63
CA LEU A 360 -7.94 -15.43 28.41
C LEU A 360 -8.19 -16.49 29.49
N ALA A 361 -8.34 -16.07 30.76
CA ALA A 361 -8.72 -16.98 31.83
C ALA A 361 -10.13 -17.57 31.61
N MET A 362 -11.13 -16.75 31.27
CA MET A 362 -12.48 -17.23 30.95
C MET A 362 -12.47 -18.30 29.84
N THR A 363 -11.75 -18.07 28.74
CA THR A 363 -11.64 -19.07 27.63
C THR A 363 -10.86 -20.34 28.00
N SER A 364 -10.01 -20.29 29.03
CA SER A 364 -9.22 -21.44 29.50
C SER A 364 -9.97 -22.34 30.47
N PHE A 365 -10.96 -21.81 31.20
CA PHE A 365 -11.66 -22.53 32.28
C PHE A 365 -13.17 -22.71 32.05
N LEU A 366 -13.82 -21.80 31.33
CA LEU A 366 -15.27 -21.80 31.13
C LEU A 366 -15.65 -22.41 29.78
N LYS A 367 -16.90 -22.88 29.65
CA LYS A 367 -17.46 -23.35 28.37
C LYS A 367 -18.51 -22.36 27.84
N GLY A 368 -18.92 -22.56 26.58
CA GLY A 368 -19.87 -21.67 25.90
C GLY A 368 -19.26 -20.43 25.24
N ILE A 369 -17.95 -20.23 25.29
CA ILE A 369 -17.24 -19.14 24.58
C ILE A 369 -16.67 -19.70 23.27
N LYS A 370 -17.09 -19.15 22.13
CA LYS A 370 -16.76 -19.66 20.79
C LYS A 370 -15.66 -18.85 20.09
N ALA A 371 -15.66 -17.53 20.26
CA ALA A 371 -14.70 -16.63 19.64
C ALA A 371 -14.24 -15.55 20.63
N ALA A 372 -12.96 -15.18 20.63
CA ALA A 372 -12.46 -14.12 21.49
C ALA A 372 -11.51 -13.16 20.77
N VAL A 373 -11.67 -11.86 21.07
CA VAL A 373 -10.81 -10.78 20.59
C VAL A 373 -10.18 -10.10 21.80
N PHE A 374 -8.85 -10.07 21.83
CA PHE A 374 -8.09 -9.46 22.92
C PHE A 374 -7.19 -8.34 22.42
N ILE A 375 -7.45 -7.14 22.95
CA ILE A 375 -6.71 -5.91 22.67
C ILE A 375 -5.69 -5.71 23.79
N ASN A 376 -4.40 -5.76 23.47
CA ASN A 376 -3.30 -5.53 24.43
C ASN A 376 -3.46 -6.31 25.76
N GLY A 377 -3.79 -7.60 25.69
CA GLY A 377 -3.99 -8.49 26.85
C GLY A 377 -2.70 -9.12 27.37
N SER A 378 -2.70 -9.51 28.66
CA SER A 378 -1.59 -10.22 29.31
C SER A 378 -1.79 -11.74 29.28
N MET A 379 -0.71 -12.49 29.00
CA MET A 379 -0.67 -13.95 29.10
C MET A 379 -0.62 -14.46 30.55
N VAL A 380 -0.22 -13.58 31.48
CA VAL A 380 -0.05 -13.91 32.90
C VAL A 380 -1.05 -13.16 33.77
N ALA A 381 -1.44 -13.76 34.90
CA ALA A 381 -2.18 -13.04 35.94
C ALA A 381 -1.37 -11.84 36.45
N VAL A 382 -1.90 -10.61 36.39
CA VAL A 382 -1.18 -9.40 36.83
C VAL A 382 -1.84 -8.75 38.04
N GLY A 383 -1.07 -8.58 39.12
CA GLY A 383 -1.45 -7.84 40.34
C GLY A 383 -2.49 -8.50 41.25
N ASN A 384 -3.30 -9.44 40.74
CA ASN A 384 -4.33 -10.16 41.47
C ASN A 384 -4.30 -11.67 41.15
N THR A 385 -4.66 -12.49 42.13
CA THR A 385 -4.89 -13.92 41.92
C THR A 385 -6.15 -14.13 41.07
N ILE A 386 -6.11 -15.08 40.13
CA ILE A 386 -7.30 -15.59 39.45
C ILE A 386 -7.62 -16.97 40.04
N SER A 387 -8.87 -17.26 40.34
CA SER A 387 -9.30 -18.55 40.92
C SER A 387 -10.53 -19.10 40.22
N TYR A 388 -10.59 -20.43 40.06
CA TYR A 388 -11.78 -21.14 39.63
C TYR A 388 -11.84 -22.50 40.32
N LYS A 389 -12.89 -22.72 41.12
CA LYS A 389 -13.04 -23.90 41.99
C LYS A 389 -11.76 -24.09 42.82
N ASP A 390 -11.10 -25.24 42.71
CA ASP A 390 -9.89 -25.57 43.47
C ASP A 390 -8.57 -25.10 42.77
N GLU A 391 -8.64 -24.52 41.57
CA GLU A 391 -7.46 -24.03 40.84
C GLU A 391 -7.24 -22.52 41.05
N THR A 392 -5.98 -22.13 41.28
CA THR A 392 -5.58 -20.72 41.45
C THR A 392 -4.32 -20.38 40.65
N ILE A 393 -4.35 -19.26 39.92
CA ILE A 393 -3.21 -18.66 39.22
C ILE A 393 -2.73 -17.44 40.04
N PRO A 394 -1.56 -17.51 40.69
CA PRO A 394 -1.01 -16.38 41.45
C PRO A 394 -0.52 -15.27 40.50
N PRO A 395 -0.57 -13.98 40.92
CA PRO A 395 -0.11 -12.87 40.11
C PRO A 395 1.41 -12.86 39.94
N VAL A 396 1.86 -12.48 38.74
CA VAL A 396 3.28 -12.36 38.38
C VAL A 396 3.99 -11.29 39.20
N SER A 397 5.26 -11.52 39.51
CA SER A 397 6.09 -10.65 40.34
C SER A 397 6.34 -9.29 39.68
N ILE A 398 6.12 -8.22 40.45
CA ILE A 398 6.33 -6.83 40.01
C ILE A 398 7.77 -6.40 40.31
N LEU A 399 8.58 -6.22 39.27
CA LEU A 399 9.98 -5.80 39.32
C LEU A 399 10.08 -4.30 39.62
N ARG A 400 9.98 -3.94 40.92
CA ARG A 400 9.90 -2.55 41.40
C ARG A 400 11.07 -1.64 40.96
N GLY A 401 12.24 -2.21 40.66
CA GLY A 401 13.44 -1.48 40.23
C GLY A 401 13.66 -1.31 38.72
N GLN A 402 12.79 -1.87 37.85
CA GLN A 402 12.99 -1.83 36.39
C GLN A 402 12.18 -0.75 35.67
N ALA A 403 11.45 0.10 36.41
CA ALA A 403 10.76 1.25 35.85
C ALA A 403 11.76 2.32 35.37
N LYS A 404 11.57 2.88 34.18
CA LYS A 404 12.45 3.94 33.63
C LYS A 404 11.75 5.29 33.76
N VAL A 405 12.51 6.35 34.04
CA VAL A 405 11.97 7.72 34.03
C VAL A 405 12.25 8.35 32.66
N THR A 406 11.20 8.80 31.98
CA THR A 406 11.29 9.48 30.68
C THR A 406 11.87 10.89 30.83
N LYS A 407 12.31 11.50 29.72
CA LYS A 407 12.76 12.91 29.70
C LYS A 407 11.71 13.92 30.23
N GLY A 408 10.42 13.57 30.16
CA GLY A 408 9.30 14.37 30.68
C GLY A 408 8.91 14.06 32.14
N GLY A 409 9.69 13.27 32.87
CA GLY A 409 9.41 12.89 34.26
C GLY A 409 8.31 11.83 34.44
N LEU A 410 7.68 11.37 33.35
CA LEU A 410 6.71 10.28 33.35
C LEU A 410 7.41 8.93 33.52
N LEU A 411 6.74 7.97 34.15
CA LEU A 411 7.29 6.64 34.38
C LEU A 411 6.94 5.68 33.22
N ASP A 412 7.95 5.06 32.62
CA ASP A 412 7.80 3.89 31.75
C ASP A 412 7.74 2.62 32.62
N VAL A 413 6.71 1.79 32.37
CA VAL A 413 6.40 0.62 33.20
C VAL A 413 6.47 -0.71 32.44
N VAL A 414 6.81 -0.71 31.15
CA VAL A 414 6.79 -1.89 30.28
C VAL A 414 7.71 -3.03 30.73
N GLU A 415 8.77 -2.72 31.48
CA GLU A 415 9.73 -3.68 32.06
C GLU A 415 9.38 -4.12 33.50
N ARG A 416 8.25 -3.71 34.07
CA ARG A 416 7.96 -3.94 35.50
C ARG A 416 7.36 -5.30 35.85
N LEU A 417 7.14 -6.20 34.89
CA LEU A 417 6.58 -7.53 35.13
C LEU A 417 7.65 -8.60 34.86
N GLN A 418 7.74 -9.59 35.75
CA GLN A 418 8.62 -10.74 35.54
C GLN A 418 8.19 -11.52 34.29
N SER A 419 9.17 -12.10 33.58
CA SER A 419 8.89 -12.87 32.38
C SER A 419 8.15 -14.18 32.70
N PRO A 420 7.11 -14.57 31.93
CA PRO A 420 6.48 -15.88 32.04
C PRO A 420 7.46 -17.04 31.81
N LEU A 421 8.56 -16.80 31.09
CA LEU A 421 9.63 -17.79 30.87
C LEU A 421 10.44 -18.07 32.17
N VAL A 422 10.27 -17.24 33.20
CA VAL A 422 10.87 -17.39 34.53
C VAL A 422 9.79 -17.76 35.55
N GLU A 423 8.66 -17.05 35.56
CA GLU A 423 7.57 -17.23 36.53
C GLU A 423 6.36 -17.94 35.89
N THR A 424 6.58 -19.20 35.51
CA THR A 424 5.61 -20.02 34.76
C THR A 424 4.29 -20.26 35.51
N LYS A 425 4.28 -20.16 36.84
CA LYS A 425 3.08 -20.36 37.68
C LYS A 425 1.98 -19.33 37.44
N SER A 426 2.32 -18.14 36.92
CA SER A 426 1.36 -17.08 36.66
C SER A 426 0.75 -17.14 35.25
N ILE A 427 1.18 -18.08 34.41
CA ILE A 427 0.68 -18.24 33.04
C ILE A 427 -0.76 -18.74 33.05
N ILE A 428 -1.62 -18.09 32.25
CA ILE A 428 -2.98 -18.54 31.98
C ILE A 428 -2.93 -19.75 31.02
N PRO A 429 -3.58 -20.88 31.33
CA PRO A 429 -3.46 -22.14 30.59
C PRO A 429 -4.33 -22.15 29.32
N VAL A 430 -4.03 -21.23 28.39
CA VAL A 430 -4.72 -21.01 27.11
C VAL A 430 -4.84 -22.25 26.23
N GLU A 431 -3.96 -23.24 26.39
CA GLU A 431 -4.02 -24.56 25.75
C GLU A 431 -5.27 -25.38 26.09
N ARG A 432 -5.95 -25.06 27.19
CA ARG A 432 -7.23 -25.68 27.59
C ARG A 432 -8.43 -25.17 26.77
N SER A 433 -8.25 -24.06 26.06
CA SER A 433 -9.31 -23.39 25.29
C SER A 433 -9.66 -24.12 24.00
N ASP A 434 -10.94 -24.11 23.66
CA ASP A 434 -11.48 -24.50 22.34
C ASP A 434 -12.01 -23.28 21.55
N THR A 435 -11.77 -22.07 22.07
CA THR A 435 -12.17 -20.78 21.48
C THR A 435 -11.22 -20.36 20.37
N THR A 436 -11.74 -19.87 19.24
CA THR A 436 -10.90 -19.21 18.22
C THR A 436 -10.48 -17.82 18.71
N PHE A 437 -9.20 -17.45 18.56
CA PHE A 437 -8.65 -16.19 19.05
C PHE A 437 -8.18 -15.23 17.94
N LEU A 438 -8.42 -13.94 18.17
CA LEU A 438 -7.79 -12.81 17.48
C LEU A 438 -7.11 -11.89 18.52
N PHE A 439 -5.82 -11.60 18.31
CA PHE A 439 -5.06 -10.64 19.12
C PHE A 439 -4.84 -9.36 18.32
N LEU A 440 -5.17 -8.23 18.94
CA LEU A 440 -4.98 -6.89 18.38
C LEU A 440 -3.98 -6.14 19.28
N VAL A 441 -2.82 -5.78 18.73
CA VAL A 441 -1.66 -5.39 19.53
C VAL A 441 -1.09 -4.07 19.07
N GLY A 442 -0.96 -3.12 19.98
CA GLY A 442 -0.11 -1.94 19.79
C GLY A 442 1.36 -2.31 20.03
N GLN A 443 2.24 -2.02 19.07
CA GLN A 443 3.68 -2.31 19.21
C GLN A 443 4.40 -1.31 20.12
N ASP A 444 3.81 -0.14 20.37
CA ASP A 444 4.28 0.87 21.33
C ASP A 444 3.52 0.78 22.67
N ASP A 445 3.07 -0.42 23.07
CA ASP A 445 2.41 -0.63 24.37
C ASP A 445 3.41 -0.48 25.52
N HIS A 446 3.38 0.68 26.17
CA HIS A 446 4.23 0.99 27.32
C HIS A 446 3.64 0.59 28.70
N ASN A 447 2.43 0.02 28.73
CA ASN A 447 1.85 -0.55 29.95
C ASN A 447 2.46 -1.92 30.25
N TRP A 448 2.56 -2.77 29.23
CA TRP A 448 3.20 -4.10 29.30
C TRP A 448 3.52 -4.65 27.90
N LYS A 449 4.27 -5.74 27.81
CA LYS A 449 4.77 -6.28 26.53
C LYS A 449 3.71 -7.09 25.76
N SER A 450 2.66 -6.41 25.27
CA SER A 450 1.52 -7.04 24.56
C SER A 450 1.91 -7.89 23.35
N GLU A 451 2.87 -7.44 22.52
CA GLU A 451 3.37 -8.25 21.39
C GLU A 451 4.04 -9.55 21.85
N PHE A 452 4.88 -9.47 22.88
CA PHE A 452 5.53 -10.64 23.45
C PHE A 452 4.50 -11.62 24.03
N TYR A 453 3.49 -11.13 24.77
CA TYR A 453 2.43 -12.00 25.30
C TYR A 453 1.60 -12.66 24.18
N ALA A 454 1.21 -11.93 23.14
CA ALA A 454 0.48 -12.51 22.00
C ALA A 454 1.32 -13.57 21.27
N ASN A 455 2.63 -13.35 21.11
CA ASN A 455 3.55 -14.30 20.51
C ASN A 455 3.77 -15.55 21.38
N GLU A 456 3.93 -15.42 22.69
CA GLU A 456 4.04 -16.58 23.60
C GLU A 456 2.72 -17.36 23.72
N ILE A 457 1.56 -16.71 23.69
CA ILE A 457 0.25 -17.38 23.57
C ILE A 457 0.17 -18.17 22.26
N SER A 458 0.56 -17.55 21.14
CA SER A 458 0.57 -18.20 19.82
C SER A 458 1.46 -19.45 19.82
N LYS A 459 2.66 -19.38 20.39
CA LYS A 459 3.55 -20.53 20.58
C LYS A 459 2.93 -21.61 21.47
N ARG A 460 2.36 -21.23 22.62
CA ARG A 460 1.79 -22.16 23.60
C ARG A 460 0.58 -22.92 23.05
N LEU A 461 -0.26 -22.28 22.25
CA LEU A 461 -1.37 -22.92 21.55
C LEU A 461 -0.87 -23.97 20.53
N GLN A 462 0.04 -23.57 19.64
CA GLN A 462 0.61 -24.48 18.63
C GLN A 462 1.36 -25.66 19.26
N ALA A 463 2.09 -25.45 20.36
CA ALA A 463 2.80 -26.51 21.10
C ALA A 463 1.86 -27.56 21.73
N HIS A 464 0.57 -27.26 21.87
CA HIS A 464 -0.47 -28.19 22.35
C HIS A 464 -1.44 -28.60 21.23
N GLY A 465 -1.04 -28.45 19.96
CA GLY A 465 -1.82 -28.89 18.79
C GLY A 465 -3.07 -28.05 18.49
N LYS A 466 -3.20 -26.86 19.08
CA LYS A 466 -4.29 -25.91 18.77
C LYS A 466 -3.93 -25.08 17.54
N GLU A 467 -4.94 -24.58 16.83
CA GLU A 467 -4.75 -23.68 15.69
C GLU A 467 -3.93 -22.44 16.07
N LYS A 468 -3.09 -21.96 15.14
CA LYS A 468 -2.34 -20.72 15.31
C LYS A 468 -3.33 -19.53 15.34
N PRO A 469 -3.38 -18.74 16.42
CA PRO A 469 -4.29 -17.60 16.50
C PRO A 469 -3.89 -16.49 15.51
N GLN A 470 -4.87 -15.70 15.08
CA GLN A 470 -4.59 -14.50 14.30
C GLN A 470 -4.02 -13.43 15.24
N VAL A 471 -2.92 -12.80 14.85
CA VAL A 471 -2.28 -11.69 15.58
C VAL A 471 -2.08 -10.55 14.60
N ILE A 472 -2.63 -9.38 14.90
CA ILE A 472 -2.43 -8.14 14.12
C ILE A 472 -1.62 -7.18 14.99
N LEU A 473 -0.48 -6.74 14.44
CA LEU A 473 0.44 -5.80 15.07
C LEU A 473 0.24 -4.43 14.44
N TYR A 474 0.07 -3.41 15.27
CA TYR A 474 -0.09 -2.01 14.87
C TYR A 474 1.16 -1.21 15.27
N PRO A 475 2.02 -0.83 14.30
CA PRO A 475 3.15 0.05 14.55
C PRO A 475 2.70 1.37 15.17
N GLU A 476 3.51 1.91 16.10
CA GLU A 476 3.28 3.23 16.72
C GLU A 476 1.89 3.40 17.38
N ALA A 477 1.21 2.29 17.70
CA ALA A 477 -0.01 2.27 18.51
C ALA A 477 0.30 1.76 19.92
N GLY A 478 -0.36 2.34 20.92
CA GLY A 478 -0.10 2.13 22.35
C GLY A 478 -1.19 1.32 23.05
N HIS A 479 -1.20 1.33 24.38
CA HIS A 479 -2.03 0.42 25.19
C HIS A 479 -3.56 0.57 24.97
N TYR A 480 -4.07 1.78 24.82
CA TYR A 480 -5.52 2.05 24.75
C TYR A 480 -6.06 2.18 23.32
N ILE A 481 -6.09 1.06 22.58
CA ILE A 481 -6.81 0.98 21.30
C ILE A 481 -8.32 0.94 21.59
N GLU A 482 -8.93 2.12 21.58
CA GLU A 482 -10.37 2.38 21.74
C GLU A 482 -11.15 2.15 20.43
N PRO A 483 -12.49 2.29 20.42
CA PRO A 483 -13.25 2.45 19.18
C PRO A 483 -12.76 3.67 18.36
N PRO A 484 -13.08 3.74 17.05
CA PRO A 484 -12.53 4.75 16.14
C PRO A 484 -12.66 6.19 16.61
N TYR A 485 -11.66 7.00 16.26
CA TYR A 485 -11.59 8.44 16.47
C TYR A 485 -11.58 8.90 17.94
N PHE A 486 -11.44 7.99 18.92
CA PHE A 486 -11.13 8.37 20.30
C PHE A 486 -9.70 8.93 20.38
N PRO A 487 -9.47 10.15 20.90
CA PRO A 487 -8.13 10.73 20.91
C PRO A 487 -7.14 9.93 21.77
N LEU A 488 -5.87 9.93 21.33
CA LEU A 488 -4.80 9.17 21.96
C LEU A 488 -4.58 9.59 23.43
N TYR A 489 -4.73 8.64 24.36
CA TYR A 489 -4.35 8.83 25.76
C TYR A 489 -2.91 8.35 26.03
N LYS A 490 -1.93 9.11 25.50
CA LYS A 490 -0.50 8.73 25.50
C LYS A 490 0.11 8.58 26.90
N ALA A 491 -0.38 9.31 27.89
CA ALA A 491 0.14 9.29 29.26
C ALA A 491 -0.87 9.74 30.32
N GLY A 492 -0.72 9.23 31.54
CA GLY A 492 -1.43 9.73 32.71
C GLY A 492 -1.54 8.74 33.87
N MET A 493 -2.36 9.05 34.87
CA MET A 493 -2.37 8.39 36.17
C MET A 493 -2.71 6.91 36.09
N HIS A 494 -1.80 6.03 36.51
CA HIS A 494 -2.01 4.58 36.55
C HIS A 494 -2.36 4.13 37.98
N ILE A 495 -3.61 3.67 38.18
CA ILE A 495 -4.19 3.37 39.50
C ILE A 495 -3.32 2.44 40.38
N VAL A 496 -2.76 1.35 39.85
CA VAL A 496 -1.93 0.40 40.64
C VAL A 496 -0.52 0.95 40.94
N VAL A 497 0.01 1.81 40.08
CA VAL A 497 1.39 2.33 40.16
C VAL A 497 1.44 3.62 40.99
N GLY A 498 0.32 4.35 41.10
CA GLY A 498 0.16 5.52 41.95
C GLY A 498 0.76 6.82 41.41
N THR A 499 1.21 6.84 40.15
CA THR A 499 1.73 8.04 39.47
C THR A 499 1.40 8.02 37.97
N ASN A 500 1.75 9.10 37.27
CA ASN A 500 1.59 9.21 35.81
C ASN A 500 2.60 8.32 35.08
N VAL A 501 2.09 7.45 34.20
CA VAL A 501 2.89 6.60 33.32
C VAL A 501 2.71 7.02 31.86
N ILE A 502 3.60 6.54 30.99
CA ILE A 502 3.31 6.49 29.55
C ILE A 502 2.56 5.20 29.20
N TYR A 503 1.58 5.31 28.30
CA TYR A 503 0.85 4.20 27.68
C TYR A 503 1.25 3.99 26.21
N GLY A 504 2.02 4.94 25.66
CA GLY A 504 2.57 4.92 24.31
C GLY A 504 1.57 5.27 23.21
N GLY A 505 2.03 5.15 21.97
CA GLY A 505 1.35 5.49 20.73
C GLY A 505 1.69 6.88 20.19
N GLU A 506 1.59 7.05 18.87
CA GLU A 506 1.59 8.35 18.19
C GLU A 506 0.22 8.68 17.58
N PRO A 507 -0.23 9.94 17.55
CA PRO A 507 -1.65 10.28 17.31
C PRO A 507 -2.24 9.70 16.02
N LYS A 508 -1.58 9.86 14.88
CA LYS A 508 -2.08 9.36 13.58
C LYS A 508 -2.01 7.83 13.47
N PRO A 509 -0.87 7.16 13.68
CA PRO A 509 -0.80 5.70 13.64
C PRO A 509 -1.79 5.03 14.60
N HIS A 510 -1.90 5.56 15.82
CA HIS A 510 -2.85 5.06 16.82
C HIS A 510 -4.31 5.25 16.36
N ALA A 511 -4.68 6.41 15.79
CA ALA A 511 -6.02 6.63 15.26
C ALA A 511 -6.37 5.67 14.11
N MET A 512 -5.42 5.37 13.22
CA MET A 512 -5.61 4.40 12.14
C MET A 512 -5.70 2.96 12.68
N ALA A 513 -4.91 2.63 13.71
CA ALA A 513 -5.00 1.34 14.41
C ALA A 513 -6.38 1.13 15.05
N GLN A 514 -7.00 2.15 15.66
CA GLN A 514 -8.38 2.08 16.15
C GLN A 514 -9.39 1.80 15.04
N VAL A 515 -9.24 2.44 13.87
CA VAL A 515 -10.12 2.26 12.71
C VAL A 515 -10.06 0.82 12.19
N ASP A 516 -8.86 0.29 11.93
CA ASP A 516 -8.71 -1.11 11.46
C ASP A 516 -9.11 -2.12 12.55
N ALA A 517 -8.63 -1.97 13.80
CA ALA A 517 -8.97 -2.88 14.91
C ALA A 517 -10.49 -3.04 15.08
N TRP A 518 -11.24 -1.96 14.89
CA TRP A 518 -12.71 -1.97 14.91
C TRP A 518 -13.31 -2.76 13.76
N GLN A 519 -12.78 -2.65 12.54
CA GLN A 519 -13.19 -3.46 11.39
C GLN A 519 -12.83 -4.94 11.60
N GLN A 520 -11.60 -5.24 12.00
CA GLN A 520 -11.11 -6.61 12.21
C GLN A 520 -11.96 -7.36 13.25
N LEU A 521 -12.28 -6.74 14.39
CA LEU A 521 -13.10 -7.39 15.43
C LEU A 521 -14.55 -7.62 14.98
N GLN A 522 -15.13 -6.72 14.17
CA GLN A 522 -16.46 -6.92 13.59
C GLN A 522 -16.45 -8.13 12.63
N THR A 523 -15.55 -8.12 11.65
CA THR A 523 -15.39 -9.22 10.68
C THR A 523 -15.17 -10.56 11.37
N PHE A 524 -14.33 -10.59 12.41
CA PHE A 524 -14.05 -11.79 13.20
C PHE A 524 -15.30 -12.31 13.95
N PHE A 525 -16.03 -11.44 14.66
CA PHE A 525 -17.23 -11.87 15.39
C PHE A 525 -18.38 -12.27 14.46
N HIS A 526 -18.59 -11.61 13.31
CA HIS A 526 -19.60 -12.02 12.33
C HIS A 526 -19.30 -13.45 11.83
N LYS A 527 -18.08 -13.68 11.35
CA LYS A 527 -17.59 -14.98 10.86
C LYS A 527 -17.76 -16.09 11.89
N HIS A 528 -17.26 -15.89 13.10
CA HIS A 528 -17.15 -16.99 14.07
C HIS A 528 -18.39 -17.20 14.92
N LEU A 529 -19.20 -16.18 15.19
CA LEU A 529 -20.45 -16.34 15.97
C LEU A 529 -21.65 -16.76 15.12
N GLY A 530 -21.46 -17.00 13.81
CA GLY A 530 -22.54 -17.44 12.93
C GLY A 530 -23.64 -16.39 12.80
N ALA A 531 -23.26 -15.11 12.77
CA ALA A 531 -24.12 -14.12 12.13
C ALA A 531 -24.30 -14.56 10.67
N GLU A 532 -25.52 -14.52 10.15
CA GLU A 532 -25.63 -14.29 8.71
C GLU A 532 -25.03 -12.91 8.45
N GLU A 533 -24.35 -12.72 7.33
CA GLU A 533 -24.20 -11.38 6.78
C GLU A 533 -25.59 -10.88 6.40
N ARG A 534 -26.29 -10.30 7.39
CA ARG A 534 -27.30 -9.30 7.11
C ARG A 534 -26.58 -8.20 6.37
N THR A 535 -26.68 -8.28 5.06
CA THR A 535 -26.23 -7.25 4.14
C THR A 535 -26.72 -5.91 4.66
N ILE A 536 -25.78 -5.12 5.18
CA ILE A 536 -25.94 -3.68 5.28
C ILE A 536 -26.40 -3.27 3.87
N PRO A 537 -27.60 -2.69 3.69
CA PRO A 537 -28.12 -2.43 2.35
C PRO A 537 -27.07 -1.62 1.60
N ALA A 538 -26.68 -2.04 0.40
CA ALA A 538 -25.44 -1.61 -0.29
C ALA A 538 -25.30 -0.08 -0.53
N LYS A 539 -26.33 0.70 -0.18
CA LYS A 539 -26.27 2.15 0.06
C LYS A 539 -25.41 2.60 1.26
N LEU A 540 -24.96 1.70 2.14
CA LEU A 540 -24.34 2.07 3.44
C LEU A 540 -22.99 1.41 3.78
N MET A 541 -22.46 0.52 2.94
CA MET A 541 -21.02 0.29 2.95
C MET A 541 -20.35 1.39 2.12
N MET A 542 -19.35 2.06 2.67
CA MET A 542 -18.41 2.82 1.82
C MET A 542 -17.47 1.80 1.17
N PRO A 543 -17.24 1.86 -0.15
CA PRO A 543 -16.28 0.99 -0.79
C PRO A 543 -14.87 1.14 -0.20
N THR A 544 -14.16 0.03 -0.02
CA THR A 544 -12.83 -0.02 0.58
C THR A 544 -11.83 -0.61 -0.40
N VAL A 545 -10.65 0.00 -0.52
CA VAL A 545 -9.53 -0.52 -1.32
C VAL A 545 -8.60 -1.32 -0.43
N SER A 546 -8.28 -2.56 -0.82
CA SER A 546 -7.22 -3.38 -0.23
C SER A 546 -6.04 -3.48 -1.18
N LEU A 547 -4.83 -3.24 -0.67
CA LEU A 547 -3.57 -3.33 -1.40
C LEU A 547 -2.68 -4.37 -0.73
N GLU A 548 -2.15 -5.33 -1.49
CA GLU A 548 -1.21 -6.34 -0.96
C GLU A 548 0.10 -6.37 -1.76
N PRO A 549 1.28 -6.35 -1.10
CA PRO A 549 1.46 -6.27 0.36
C PRO A 549 1.03 -4.91 0.93
N THR A 550 0.42 -4.92 2.11
CA THR A 550 -0.12 -3.73 2.81
C THR A 550 0.96 -2.79 3.34
N GLY A 551 2.21 -3.25 3.39
CA GLY A 551 3.38 -2.47 3.81
C GLY A 551 4.25 -2.00 2.64
N ARG A 552 5.49 -1.64 2.96
CA ARG A 552 6.54 -1.23 2.03
C ARG A 552 6.75 -2.26 0.91
N SER A 553 6.49 -1.85 -0.34
CA SER A 553 6.89 -2.57 -1.56
C SER A 553 7.80 -1.72 -2.45
N CYS A 554 8.66 -2.37 -3.22
CA CYS A 554 9.57 -1.71 -4.16
C CYS A 554 8.88 -1.41 -5.48
N TRP A 555 9.39 -0.42 -6.22
CA TRP A 555 8.79 0.01 -7.50
C TRP A 555 8.68 -1.12 -8.53
N ASP A 556 9.57 -2.10 -8.51
CA ASP A 556 9.61 -3.24 -9.42
C ASP A 556 8.78 -4.47 -8.99
N GLU A 557 8.12 -4.43 -7.82
CA GLU A 557 7.36 -5.56 -7.26
C GLU A 557 5.86 -5.44 -7.60
N PRO A 558 5.15 -6.53 -7.93
CA PRO A 558 3.72 -6.47 -8.18
C PRO A 558 2.95 -5.99 -6.94
N LEU A 559 1.81 -5.34 -7.17
CA LEU A 559 0.88 -4.87 -6.15
C LEU A 559 -0.50 -5.47 -6.47
N SER A 560 -1.03 -6.30 -5.58
CA SER A 560 -2.42 -6.73 -5.66
C SER A 560 -3.32 -5.56 -5.31
N ILE A 561 -4.35 -5.32 -6.13
CA ILE A 561 -5.32 -4.24 -5.94
C ILE A 561 -6.71 -4.86 -6.00
N ALA A 562 -7.48 -4.68 -4.93
CA ALA A 562 -8.90 -5.02 -4.93
C ALA A 562 -9.75 -3.96 -4.23
N VAL A 563 -11.02 -3.90 -4.61
CA VAL A 563 -12.05 -3.03 -4.02
C VAL A 563 -13.19 -3.92 -3.53
N ARG A 564 -13.75 -3.63 -2.36
CA ARG A 564 -14.91 -4.34 -1.79
C ARG A 564 -15.97 -3.35 -1.33
N GLY A 565 -17.20 -3.82 -1.16
CA GLY A 565 -18.33 -2.98 -0.71
C GLY A 565 -18.91 -2.08 -1.79
N LEU A 566 -18.62 -2.35 -3.07
CA LEU A 566 -19.36 -1.78 -4.21
C LEU A 566 -20.78 -2.36 -4.23
N ALA A 567 -21.68 -1.77 -5.02
CA ALA A 567 -22.92 -2.45 -5.37
C ALA A 567 -22.63 -3.63 -6.33
N PRO A 568 -23.44 -4.70 -6.31
CA PRO A 568 -23.35 -5.78 -7.29
C PRO A 568 -23.34 -5.24 -8.73
N GLU A 569 -22.38 -5.73 -9.53
CA GLU A 569 -22.19 -5.31 -10.92
C GLU A 569 -22.00 -3.79 -11.15
N GLN A 570 -21.60 -3.02 -10.13
CA GLN A 570 -21.40 -1.57 -10.27
C GLN A 570 -20.31 -1.25 -11.31
N SER A 571 -20.64 -0.34 -12.23
CA SER A 571 -19.65 0.32 -13.10
C SER A 571 -18.80 1.28 -12.25
N VAL A 572 -17.48 1.13 -12.29
CA VAL A 572 -16.54 2.04 -11.62
C VAL A 572 -15.37 2.38 -12.53
N THR A 573 -14.70 3.51 -12.26
CA THR A 573 -13.44 3.90 -12.88
C THR A 573 -12.38 4.01 -11.79
N LEU A 574 -11.32 3.21 -11.88
CA LEU A 574 -10.15 3.36 -11.03
C LEU A 574 -9.18 4.35 -11.69
N ARG A 575 -8.64 5.27 -10.91
CA ARG A 575 -7.66 6.26 -11.33
C ARG A 575 -6.48 6.25 -10.38
N THR A 576 -5.26 6.21 -10.92
CA THR A 576 -4.04 6.45 -10.16
C THR A 576 -3.43 7.79 -10.49
N ALA A 577 -2.73 8.36 -9.51
CA ALA A 577 -1.98 9.59 -9.65
C ALA A 577 -0.68 9.52 -8.83
N LEU A 578 0.43 10.03 -9.36
CA LEU A 578 1.64 10.31 -8.58
C LEU A 578 2.27 11.63 -9.03
N ARG A 579 3.11 12.23 -8.18
CA ARG A 579 3.99 13.33 -8.58
C ARG A 579 5.45 12.88 -8.57
N ASP A 580 6.19 13.24 -9.60
CA ASP A 580 7.63 13.03 -9.67
C ASP A 580 8.40 14.00 -8.75
N GLU A 581 9.72 13.83 -8.65
CA GLU A 581 10.58 14.68 -7.81
C GLU A 581 10.63 16.16 -8.25
N THR A 582 10.05 16.49 -9.40
CA THR A 582 9.90 17.87 -9.91
C THR A 582 8.45 18.37 -9.85
N GLY A 583 7.59 17.63 -9.16
CA GLY A 583 6.18 17.92 -8.95
C GLY A 583 5.27 17.63 -10.16
N LYS A 584 5.78 17.04 -11.25
CA LYS A 584 4.95 16.74 -12.44
C LYS A 584 4.07 15.53 -12.18
N LEU A 585 2.81 15.67 -12.57
CA LEU A 585 1.75 14.73 -12.30
C LEU A 585 1.69 13.69 -13.41
N PHE A 586 1.69 12.42 -13.00
CA PHE A 586 1.51 11.25 -13.85
C PHE A 586 0.22 10.55 -13.44
N ARG A 587 -0.57 10.09 -14.41
CA ARG A 587 -1.89 9.47 -14.17
C ARG A 587 -2.18 8.31 -15.11
N ALA A 588 -2.86 7.30 -14.59
CA ALA A 588 -3.55 6.29 -15.41
C ALA A 588 -5.00 6.15 -14.95
N HIS A 589 -5.89 5.68 -15.81
CA HIS A 589 -7.24 5.27 -15.40
C HIS A 589 -7.72 4.06 -16.19
N ALA A 590 -8.62 3.27 -15.59
CA ALA A 590 -9.29 2.18 -16.26
C ALA A 590 -10.70 1.97 -15.69
N ARG A 591 -11.65 1.67 -16.58
CA ARG A 591 -13.04 1.34 -16.27
C ARG A 591 -13.16 -0.15 -15.95
N TYR A 592 -13.93 -0.49 -14.93
CA TYR A 592 -14.19 -1.86 -14.50
C TYR A 592 -15.66 -2.07 -14.18
N ARG A 593 -16.08 -3.32 -14.01
CA ARG A 593 -17.36 -3.69 -13.40
C ARG A 593 -17.07 -4.58 -12.20
N ALA A 594 -17.71 -4.31 -11.06
CA ALA A 594 -17.67 -5.20 -9.90
C ALA A 594 -18.32 -6.56 -10.23
N ASP A 595 -18.03 -7.58 -9.43
CA ASP A 595 -18.72 -8.86 -9.51
C ASP A 595 -20.14 -8.79 -8.90
N PRO A 596 -20.94 -9.88 -8.95
CA PRO A 596 -22.27 -9.93 -8.33
C PRO A 596 -22.29 -9.81 -6.79
N LYS A 597 -21.14 -9.75 -6.12
CA LYS A 597 -21.03 -9.50 -4.67
C LYS A 597 -20.64 -8.07 -4.34
N GLY A 598 -20.23 -7.26 -5.32
CA GLY A 598 -19.65 -5.94 -5.09
C GLY A 598 -18.16 -5.97 -4.76
N GLU A 599 -17.44 -7.02 -5.19
CA GLU A 599 -15.98 -7.11 -5.15
C GLU A 599 -15.38 -6.85 -6.55
N LEU A 600 -14.22 -6.20 -6.60
CA LEU A 600 -13.45 -5.96 -7.82
C LEU A 600 -11.99 -6.31 -7.52
N ASP A 601 -11.47 -7.38 -8.09
CA ASP A 601 -10.07 -7.82 -7.96
C ASP A 601 -9.37 -7.63 -9.30
N LEU A 602 -8.32 -6.80 -9.37
CA LEU A 602 -7.63 -6.47 -10.62
C LEU A 602 -6.77 -7.63 -11.15
N ALA A 603 -6.50 -8.66 -10.34
CA ALA A 603 -5.92 -9.92 -10.80
C ALA A 603 -6.93 -10.83 -11.51
N ARG A 604 -8.23 -10.47 -11.51
CA ARG A 604 -9.33 -11.32 -12.04
C ARG A 604 -10.30 -10.57 -12.97
N ALA A 605 -10.49 -9.27 -12.78
CA ALA A 605 -11.42 -8.45 -13.53
C ALA A 605 -10.68 -7.64 -14.64
N PRO A 606 -11.02 -7.84 -15.93
CA PRO A 606 -10.39 -7.08 -17.00
C PRO A 606 -10.85 -5.62 -17.03
N ALA A 607 -9.93 -4.73 -17.36
CA ALA A 607 -10.22 -3.33 -17.67
C ALA A 607 -11.04 -3.24 -18.97
N LEU A 608 -12.15 -2.50 -18.91
CA LEU A 608 -13.09 -2.21 -20.00
C LEU A 608 -12.65 -1.00 -20.86
N GLY A 609 -11.39 -0.58 -20.72
CA GLY A 609 -10.80 0.58 -21.40
C GLY A 609 -10.56 1.79 -20.49
N GLY A 610 -9.77 2.73 -21.00
CA GLY A 610 -9.18 3.85 -20.28
C GLY A 610 -7.79 4.09 -20.87
N SER A 611 -6.78 4.33 -20.03
CA SER A 611 -5.36 4.28 -20.40
C SER A 611 -4.92 2.87 -20.89
N PHE A 612 -5.67 1.82 -20.54
CA PHE A 612 -5.46 0.44 -21.01
C PHE A 612 -6.76 -0.38 -20.97
N ALA A 613 -6.72 -1.60 -21.51
CA ALA A 613 -7.83 -2.56 -21.51
C ALA A 613 -7.31 -4.02 -21.37
N GLY A 614 -8.19 -4.94 -20.95
CA GLY A 614 -7.85 -6.34 -20.70
C GLY A 614 -7.43 -6.62 -19.26
N LEU A 615 -7.03 -7.87 -18.98
CA LEU A 615 -6.62 -8.31 -17.65
C LEU A 615 -5.18 -7.85 -17.36
N GLU A 616 -5.05 -6.62 -16.88
CA GLU A 616 -3.78 -5.92 -16.65
C GLU A 616 -3.68 -5.44 -15.19
N PRO A 617 -3.28 -6.31 -14.24
CA PRO A 617 -3.35 -5.98 -12.81
C PRO A 617 -2.49 -4.77 -12.42
N MET A 618 -1.35 -4.62 -13.10
CA MET A 618 -0.40 -3.52 -12.92
C MET A 618 -0.57 -2.38 -13.94
N GLY A 619 -1.64 -2.40 -14.75
CA GLY A 619 -1.88 -1.39 -15.78
C GLY A 619 -1.96 0.03 -15.22
N LEU A 620 -2.53 0.18 -14.02
CA LEU A 620 -2.60 1.46 -13.31
C LEU A 620 -1.24 2.04 -12.89
N LEU A 621 -0.13 1.30 -13.00
CA LEU A 621 1.22 1.88 -12.87
C LEU A 621 1.91 2.04 -14.24
N TRP A 622 1.96 0.98 -15.07
CA TRP A 622 2.75 1.05 -16.31
C TRP A 622 2.12 1.95 -17.39
N ALA A 623 0.80 2.15 -17.36
CA ALA A 623 0.07 3.00 -18.32
C ALA A 623 -0.06 4.47 -17.85
N MET A 624 0.78 4.93 -16.91
CA MET A 624 0.75 6.31 -16.43
C MET A 624 1.32 7.30 -17.45
N GLU A 625 0.50 8.24 -17.91
CA GLU A 625 0.93 9.32 -18.80
C GLU A 625 1.14 10.62 -18.00
N PRO A 626 2.11 11.48 -18.39
CA PRO A 626 2.31 12.78 -17.77
C PRO A 626 1.27 13.81 -18.22
N ASP A 627 0.73 14.60 -17.28
CA ASP A 627 -0.08 15.79 -17.55
C ASP A 627 0.64 16.81 -18.47
N ARG A 628 1.98 16.72 -18.58
CA ARG A 628 2.82 17.52 -19.49
C ARG A 628 3.38 16.63 -20.60
N PRO A 629 3.05 16.89 -21.89
CA PRO A 629 3.66 16.20 -23.02
C PRO A 629 5.20 16.24 -22.99
N PHE A 630 5.81 15.15 -23.47
CA PHE A 630 7.27 14.98 -23.58
C PHE A 630 8.05 14.97 -22.25
N TRP A 631 7.36 14.79 -21.12
CA TRP A 631 7.99 14.61 -19.81
C TRP A 631 8.33 13.13 -19.54
N ARG A 632 9.46 12.88 -18.86
CA ARG A 632 9.90 11.55 -18.41
C ARG A 632 9.70 11.45 -16.90
N LEU A 633 9.36 10.28 -16.37
CA LEU A 633 9.28 10.09 -14.92
C LEU A 633 10.66 10.27 -14.27
N ILE A 634 10.81 11.26 -13.37
CA ILE A 634 12.09 11.58 -12.73
C ILE A 634 12.17 10.96 -11.33
N LYS A 635 13.04 9.96 -11.17
CA LYS A 635 13.55 9.47 -9.88
C LYS A 635 15.08 9.61 -9.83
N ARG A 636 15.59 10.26 -8.77
CA ARG A 636 17.03 10.49 -8.51
C ARG A 636 17.38 10.11 -7.08
N ASP A 637 16.56 10.50 -6.10
CA ASP A 637 16.76 10.11 -4.70
C ASP A 637 16.07 8.77 -4.41
N VAL A 638 16.83 7.68 -4.43
CA VAL A 638 16.29 6.34 -4.17
C VAL A 638 15.91 6.09 -2.71
N GLN A 639 16.26 7.00 -1.79
CA GLN A 639 15.93 6.87 -0.37
C GLN A 639 14.45 7.19 -0.10
N THR A 640 13.85 8.10 -0.89
CA THR A 640 12.41 8.41 -0.84
C THR A 640 11.58 7.53 -1.77
N PRO A 641 10.35 7.15 -1.39
CA PRO A 641 9.40 6.49 -2.30
C PRO A 641 8.80 7.47 -3.32
N PHE A 642 8.09 6.93 -4.31
CA PHE A 642 6.97 7.66 -4.91
C PHE A 642 5.69 7.36 -4.13
N VAL A 643 4.88 8.39 -3.90
CA VAL A 643 3.54 8.27 -3.30
C VAL A 643 2.54 8.13 -4.44
N VAL A 644 1.86 6.98 -4.51
CA VAL A 644 0.82 6.69 -5.50
C VAL A 644 -0.53 6.83 -4.82
N GLU A 645 -1.34 7.79 -5.27
CA GLU A 645 -2.74 7.90 -4.93
C GLU A 645 -3.55 6.97 -5.84
N LEU A 646 -4.52 6.24 -5.29
CA LEU A 646 -5.46 5.40 -6.01
C LEU A 646 -6.88 5.77 -5.60
N GLU A 647 -7.71 6.11 -6.58
CA GLU A 647 -9.10 6.53 -6.42
C GLU A 647 -10.03 5.55 -7.12
N VAL A 648 -11.15 5.24 -6.49
CA VAL A 648 -12.28 4.51 -7.09
C VAL A 648 -13.40 5.52 -7.29
N LEU A 649 -13.80 5.73 -8.54
CA LEU A 649 -14.85 6.66 -8.95
C LEU A 649 -16.10 5.88 -9.40
N ASP A 650 -17.27 6.41 -9.09
CA ASP A 650 -18.58 5.89 -9.48
C ASP A 650 -18.81 6.08 -10.99
N GLY A 651 -19.36 5.07 -11.65
CA GLY A 651 -19.66 5.11 -13.08
C GLY A 651 -18.46 4.87 -14.00
N HIS A 652 -18.66 5.15 -15.29
CA HIS A 652 -17.68 4.95 -16.37
C HIS A 652 -17.24 6.27 -17.03
N GLU A 653 -17.54 7.39 -16.38
CA GLU A 653 -17.17 8.74 -16.82
C GLU A 653 -15.68 8.99 -16.53
N SER A 654 -14.96 9.57 -17.49
CA SER A 654 -13.51 9.81 -17.39
C SER A 654 -13.16 10.95 -16.43
N GLU A 655 -14.09 11.89 -16.24
CA GLU A 655 -14.04 13.00 -15.29
C GLU A 655 -15.42 13.15 -14.64
N GLY A 656 -15.49 13.71 -13.41
CA GLY A 656 -16.75 14.00 -12.72
C GLY A 656 -17.35 12.86 -11.88
N GLY A 657 -17.01 11.60 -12.14
CA GLY A 657 -17.49 10.45 -11.36
C GLY A 657 -17.26 10.59 -9.86
N ARG A 658 -18.29 10.32 -9.04
CA ARG A 658 -18.27 10.50 -7.58
C ARG A 658 -17.20 9.63 -6.93
N LEU A 659 -16.37 10.19 -6.05
CA LEU A 659 -15.39 9.42 -5.30
C LEU A 659 -16.10 8.41 -4.37
N LEU A 660 -15.79 7.12 -4.55
CA LEU A 660 -16.31 6.00 -3.77
C LEU A 660 -15.31 5.54 -2.70
N ALA A 661 -14.04 5.47 -3.06
CA ALA A 661 -12.94 5.06 -2.19
C ALA A 661 -11.63 5.72 -2.62
N ARG A 662 -10.68 5.83 -1.69
CA ARG A 662 -9.32 6.28 -1.96
C ARG A 662 -8.33 5.53 -1.09
N ALA A 663 -7.18 5.19 -1.65
CA ALA A 663 -6.00 4.68 -0.97
C ALA A 663 -4.76 5.48 -1.39
N VAL A 664 -3.70 5.36 -0.60
CA VAL A 664 -2.38 5.95 -0.89
C VAL A 664 -1.34 4.88 -0.56
N HIS A 665 -0.39 4.66 -1.48
CA HIS A 665 0.62 3.60 -1.36
C HIS A 665 2.03 4.14 -1.64
N GLU A 666 3.00 3.75 -0.82
CA GLU A 666 4.41 4.11 -1.01
C GLU A 666 5.17 3.05 -1.83
N ARG A 667 5.78 3.48 -2.94
CA ARG A 667 6.57 2.64 -3.85
C ARG A 667 8.05 3.02 -3.72
N HIS A 668 8.82 2.21 -3.02
CA HIS A 668 10.20 2.52 -2.66
C HIS A 668 11.20 2.11 -3.74
N PHE A 669 12.37 2.75 -3.77
CA PHE A 669 13.44 2.43 -4.73
C PHE A 669 14.65 1.72 -4.10
N MET A 670 14.63 1.54 -2.78
CA MET A 670 15.54 0.67 -2.04
C MET A 670 14.73 -0.40 -1.30
N ALA A 671 15.11 -1.67 -1.43
CA ALA A 671 14.52 -2.75 -0.65
C ALA A 671 14.93 -2.69 0.84
N PRO A 672 14.16 -3.28 1.77
CA PRO A 672 14.50 -3.31 3.19
C PRO A 672 15.92 -3.86 3.44
N GLY A 673 16.69 -3.15 4.26
CA GLY A 673 18.06 -3.55 4.64
C GLY A 673 19.15 -3.33 3.57
N VAL A 674 18.82 -2.89 2.36
CA VAL A 674 19.82 -2.46 1.37
C VAL A 674 20.53 -1.21 1.88
N ARG A 675 21.87 -1.23 1.90
CA ARG A 675 22.70 -0.09 2.29
C ARG A 675 23.15 0.68 1.04
N ARG A 676 23.05 2.01 1.11
CA ARG A 676 23.54 2.95 0.10
C ARG A 676 24.88 3.54 0.56
N VAL A 677 25.93 3.38 -0.23
CA VAL A 677 27.30 3.84 0.10
C VAL A 677 27.83 4.70 -1.05
N PRO A 678 27.85 6.04 -0.91
CA PRO A 678 28.49 6.92 -1.88
C PRO A 678 29.98 6.60 -2.01
N VAL A 679 30.48 6.52 -3.25
CA VAL A 679 31.87 6.19 -3.59
C VAL A 679 32.57 7.43 -4.12
N ARG A 680 33.73 7.76 -3.54
CA ARG A 680 34.59 8.91 -3.88
C ARG A 680 36.08 8.53 -3.89
N GLU A 681 36.36 7.33 -4.39
CA GLU A 681 37.73 6.77 -4.45
C GLU A 681 38.45 7.23 -5.72
N GLY A 682 39.69 7.71 -5.61
CA GLY A 682 40.45 8.24 -6.75
C GLY A 682 39.65 9.24 -7.60
N ARG A 683 39.52 8.96 -8.91
CA ARG A 683 38.63 9.74 -9.81
C ARG A 683 37.18 9.26 -9.78
N VAL A 684 36.91 8.03 -9.34
CA VAL A 684 35.62 7.36 -9.45
C VAL A 684 34.52 8.09 -8.67
N ARG A 685 33.42 8.42 -9.33
CA ARG A 685 32.21 8.99 -8.72
C ARG A 685 31.02 8.07 -8.96
N ALA A 686 30.58 7.42 -7.90
CA ALA A 686 29.58 6.36 -7.95
C ALA A 686 28.79 6.27 -6.64
N THR A 687 27.80 5.38 -6.60
CA THR A 687 27.14 4.93 -5.38
C THR A 687 27.01 3.41 -5.43
N LEU A 688 27.57 2.73 -4.42
CA LEU A 688 27.53 1.29 -4.23
C LEU A 688 26.34 0.92 -3.35
N PHE A 689 25.46 0.05 -3.86
CA PHE A 689 24.36 -0.56 -3.12
C PHE A 689 24.75 -1.96 -2.68
N LEU A 690 24.59 -2.23 -1.39
CA LEU A 690 24.95 -3.51 -0.77
C LEU A 690 23.70 -4.16 -0.16
N PRO A 691 23.41 -5.44 -0.47
CA PRO A 691 22.28 -6.15 0.13
C PRO A 691 22.39 -6.26 1.66
N PRO A 692 21.28 -6.62 2.33
CA PRO A 692 21.31 -7.08 3.72
C PRO A 692 22.07 -8.42 3.83
N GLY A 693 22.60 -8.70 5.03
CA GLY A 693 23.37 -9.91 5.33
C GLY A 693 24.89 -9.71 5.26
N ASN A 694 25.63 -10.79 5.47
CA ASN A 694 27.08 -10.75 5.72
C ASN A 694 27.94 -10.62 4.44
N GLY A 695 27.39 -10.97 3.27
CA GLY A 695 28.13 -11.07 2.01
C GLY A 695 29.17 -12.21 2.02
N PRO A 696 30.15 -12.18 1.10
CA PRO A 696 30.25 -11.26 -0.04
C PRO A 696 29.23 -11.59 -1.15
N PHE A 697 28.82 -10.57 -1.89
CA PHE A 697 27.77 -10.62 -2.92
C PHE A 697 28.36 -10.52 -4.33
N PRO A 698 27.74 -11.09 -5.39
CA PRO A 698 28.21 -10.88 -6.76
C PRO A 698 28.18 -9.39 -7.14
N GLY A 699 29.27 -8.87 -7.67
CA GLY A 699 29.42 -7.44 -8.00
C GLY A 699 28.93 -7.09 -9.41
N ILE A 700 28.24 -5.97 -9.57
CA ILE A 700 27.79 -5.42 -10.86
C ILE A 700 28.14 -3.92 -10.94
N ILE A 701 28.65 -3.44 -12.07
CA ILE A 701 28.67 -2.00 -12.39
C ILE A 701 27.45 -1.67 -13.27
N ASP A 702 26.71 -0.64 -12.89
CA ASP A 702 25.48 -0.17 -13.53
C ASP A 702 25.71 1.17 -14.25
N LEU A 703 25.46 1.18 -15.57
CA LEU A 703 25.74 2.29 -16.48
C LEU A 703 24.51 2.74 -17.27
N PHE A 704 24.25 4.05 -17.24
CA PHE A 704 23.17 4.69 -17.97
C PHE A 704 23.64 5.36 -19.28
N GLY A 705 22.66 5.70 -20.13
CA GLY A 705 22.89 6.41 -21.39
C GLY A 705 23.25 7.89 -21.22
N VAL A 706 23.21 8.63 -22.33
CA VAL A 706 23.40 10.09 -22.30
C VAL A 706 22.36 10.78 -21.39
N GLY A 707 22.82 11.81 -20.70
CA GLY A 707 22.07 12.52 -19.65
C GLY A 707 22.98 13.14 -18.60
N GLY A 708 24.08 12.46 -18.29
CA GLY A 708 24.97 12.83 -17.19
C GLY A 708 24.30 12.68 -15.82
N GLY A 709 24.99 13.14 -14.79
CA GLY A 709 24.58 12.93 -13.41
C GLY A 709 24.82 11.48 -12.96
N LEU A 710 24.28 11.14 -11.79
CA LEU A 710 24.21 9.77 -11.30
C LEU A 710 22.73 9.34 -11.21
N ARG A 711 22.42 8.15 -11.73
CA ARG A 711 21.08 7.54 -11.64
C ARG A 711 21.20 6.24 -10.89
N GLU A 712 20.54 6.17 -9.74
CA GLU A 712 20.76 5.08 -8.77
C GLU A 712 19.64 4.03 -8.76
N TYR A 713 18.48 4.34 -9.36
CA TYR A 713 17.24 3.59 -9.19
C TYR A 713 17.28 2.14 -9.71
N ARG A 714 18.12 1.82 -10.71
CA ARG A 714 18.27 0.44 -11.19
C ARG A 714 19.21 -0.37 -10.30
N ALA A 715 20.37 0.18 -9.94
CA ALA A 715 21.28 -0.41 -8.97
C ALA A 715 20.65 -0.68 -7.61
N SER A 716 19.86 0.25 -7.07
CA SER A 716 19.24 0.14 -5.75
C SER A 716 18.14 -0.93 -5.68
N LEU A 717 17.36 -1.11 -6.77
CA LEU A 717 16.38 -2.18 -6.90
C LEU A 717 17.05 -3.56 -7.08
N LEU A 718 18.10 -3.65 -7.92
CA LEU A 718 18.86 -4.89 -8.13
C LEU A 718 19.63 -5.35 -6.88
N ALA A 719 20.09 -4.43 -6.03
CA ALA A 719 20.67 -4.78 -4.74
C ALA A 719 19.65 -5.42 -3.78
N GLY A 720 18.35 -5.12 -3.95
CA GLY A 720 17.26 -5.85 -3.29
C GLY A 720 17.15 -7.32 -3.71
N LYS A 721 17.79 -7.72 -4.81
CA LYS A 721 17.80 -9.10 -5.35
C LYS A 721 19.13 -9.83 -5.10
N GLY A 722 19.99 -9.31 -4.21
CA GLY A 722 21.18 -10.01 -3.70
C GLY A 722 22.52 -9.64 -4.35
N PHE A 723 22.58 -8.61 -5.20
CA PHE A 723 23.80 -8.15 -5.88
C PHE A 723 24.44 -6.93 -5.19
N ALA A 724 25.77 -6.84 -5.20
CA ALA A 724 26.49 -5.61 -4.85
C ALA A 724 26.59 -4.72 -6.10
N VAL A 725 25.72 -3.73 -6.25
CA VAL A 725 25.58 -2.96 -7.50
C VAL A 725 26.10 -1.54 -7.36
N MET A 726 27.09 -1.17 -8.15
CA MET A 726 27.66 0.17 -8.20
C MET A 726 27.09 0.97 -9.37
N ALA A 727 26.19 1.91 -9.10
CA ALA A 727 25.79 2.93 -10.07
C ALA A 727 26.98 3.86 -10.33
N LEU A 728 27.45 3.91 -11.58
CA LEU A 728 28.66 4.65 -11.95
C LEU A 728 28.29 5.88 -12.80
N ALA A 729 28.62 7.08 -12.32
CA ALA A 729 28.60 8.28 -13.14
C ALA A 729 29.91 8.35 -13.95
N PHE A 730 29.87 9.01 -15.11
CA PHE A 730 31.04 9.21 -15.96
C PHE A 730 31.14 10.62 -16.58
N TYR A 731 30.11 11.47 -16.40
CA TYR A 731 30.18 12.91 -16.69
C TYR A 731 29.05 13.70 -16.01
N ASN A 732 29.21 15.02 -15.91
CA ASN A 732 28.23 15.98 -15.40
C ASN A 732 27.67 15.59 -14.02
N TYR A 733 28.56 15.18 -13.11
CA TYR A 733 28.22 14.77 -11.75
C TYR A 733 29.39 15.09 -10.81
N ASP A 734 29.10 15.81 -9.73
CA ASP A 734 30.11 16.21 -8.74
C ASP A 734 31.27 17.00 -9.39
N ASP A 735 32.51 16.53 -9.26
CA ASP A 735 33.74 17.05 -9.88
C ASP A 735 34.05 16.45 -11.27
N LEU A 736 33.24 15.53 -11.80
CA LEU A 736 33.42 15.00 -13.15
C LEU A 736 33.17 16.08 -14.23
N PRO A 737 33.84 16.01 -15.40
CA PRO A 737 33.66 17.01 -16.46
C PRO A 737 32.20 17.18 -16.90
N LYS A 738 31.76 18.43 -17.05
CA LYS A 738 30.38 18.79 -17.40
C LYS A 738 29.97 18.36 -18.81
N VAL A 739 30.95 18.31 -19.71
CA VAL A 739 30.87 17.74 -21.06
C VAL A 739 32.05 16.79 -21.19
N MET A 740 31.88 15.71 -21.96
CA MET A 740 32.95 14.79 -22.32
C MET A 740 33.04 14.71 -23.83
N ASP A 741 34.26 14.87 -24.36
CA ASP A 741 34.57 14.74 -25.78
C ASP A 741 35.20 13.36 -26.09
N ILE A 742 36.06 12.88 -25.17
CA ILE A 742 36.82 11.62 -25.28
C ILE A 742 36.61 10.77 -24.01
N PHE A 743 36.07 9.56 -24.14
CA PHE A 743 35.95 8.63 -23.01
C PHE A 743 37.23 7.81 -22.81
N HIS A 744 37.93 8.08 -21.71
CA HIS A 744 39.12 7.35 -21.27
C HIS A 744 38.72 6.10 -20.48
N LEU A 745 39.01 4.90 -20.99
CA LEU A 745 38.62 3.65 -20.33
C LEU A 745 39.37 3.38 -19.02
N GLU A 746 40.48 4.09 -18.75
CA GLU A 746 41.19 4.07 -17.47
C GLU A 746 40.31 4.49 -16.29
N TYR A 747 39.36 5.41 -16.50
CA TYR A 747 38.37 5.78 -15.48
C TYR A 747 37.46 4.60 -15.10
N PHE A 748 37.10 3.80 -16.09
CA PHE A 748 36.25 2.62 -15.92
C PHE A 748 37.08 1.44 -15.37
N GLU A 749 38.38 1.36 -15.69
CA GLU A 749 39.34 0.44 -15.08
C GLU A 749 39.53 0.71 -13.58
N GLU A 750 39.65 1.98 -13.16
CA GLU A 750 39.62 2.36 -11.74
C GLU A 750 38.35 1.87 -11.04
N ALA A 751 37.18 2.05 -11.68
CA ALA A 751 35.89 1.61 -11.11
C ALA A 751 35.75 0.07 -11.04
N VAL A 752 36.24 -0.66 -12.04
CA VAL A 752 36.31 -2.13 -12.04
C VAL A 752 37.23 -2.62 -10.91
N ASN A 753 38.42 -2.04 -10.77
CA ASN A 753 39.38 -2.40 -9.74
C ASN A 753 38.86 -2.08 -8.33
N TYR A 754 38.22 -0.91 -8.14
CA TYR A 754 37.56 -0.56 -6.88
C TYR A 754 36.53 -1.63 -6.48
N LEU A 755 35.62 -1.99 -7.38
CA LEU A 755 34.55 -2.95 -7.07
C LEU A 755 35.11 -4.36 -6.81
N LEU A 756 36.15 -4.79 -7.53
CA LEU A 756 36.84 -6.05 -7.29
C LEU A 756 37.61 -6.08 -5.95
N SER A 757 38.11 -4.93 -5.49
CA SER A 757 38.83 -4.81 -4.21
C SER A 757 37.91 -4.76 -2.99
N HIS A 758 36.63 -4.43 -3.18
CA HIS A 758 35.70 -4.17 -2.09
C HIS A 758 35.36 -5.46 -1.31
N PRO A 759 35.54 -5.51 0.03
CA PRO A 759 35.52 -6.77 0.80
C PRO A 759 34.16 -7.48 0.87
N GLN A 760 33.08 -6.84 0.44
CA GLN A 760 31.75 -7.46 0.31
C GLN A 760 31.40 -7.85 -1.14
N VAL A 761 32.35 -7.84 -2.08
CA VAL A 761 32.18 -8.32 -3.46
C VAL A 761 32.80 -9.71 -3.63
N LYS A 762 32.12 -10.59 -4.35
CA LYS A 762 32.42 -12.03 -4.44
C LYS A 762 33.12 -12.39 -5.75
N GLY A 763 34.31 -12.98 -5.62
CA GLY A 763 35.03 -13.64 -6.71
C GLY A 763 35.95 -12.73 -7.51
N SER A 764 36.77 -13.32 -8.39
CA SER A 764 37.76 -12.63 -9.22
C SER A 764 37.14 -12.02 -10.49
N GLY A 765 35.94 -11.46 -10.40
CA GLY A 765 35.23 -10.92 -11.55
C GLY A 765 33.84 -10.36 -11.27
N ILE A 766 33.46 -9.33 -12.03
CA ILE A 766 32.17 -8.63 -11.91
C ILE A 766 31.29 -8.76 -13.17
N GLY A 767 30.02 -8.43 -13.02
CA GLY A 767 29.09 -8.18 -14.11
C GLY A 767 29.08 -6.71 -14.55
N LEU A 768 28.69 -6.45 -15.80
CA LEU A 768 28.28 -5.12 -16.27
C LEU A 768 26.78 -5.11 -16.62
N LEU A 769 26.10 -4.01 -16.32
CA LEU A 769 24.75 -3.70 -16.80
C LEU A 769 24.75 -2.33 -17.46
N GLY A 770 24.51 -2.26 -18.77
CA GLY A 770 24.54 -1.01 -19.53
C GLY A 770 23.26 -0.78 -20.32
N VAL A 771 22.78 0.46 -20.40
CA VAL A 771 21.72 0.87 -21.33
C VAL A 771 22.19 1.99 -22.25
N SER A 772 21.80 1.97 -23.54
CA SER A 772 22.12 3.03 -24.49
C SER A 772 23.64 3.25 -24.58
N LYS A 773 24.13 4.50 -24.46
CA LYS A 773 25.56 4.86 -24.34
C LYS A 773 26.30 4.10 -23.22
N GLY A 774 25.61 3.70 -22.15
CA GLY A 774 26.19 2.85 -21.10
C GLY A 774 26.40 1.39 -21.54
N GLY A 775 25.62 0.91 -22.52
CA GLY A 775 25.85 -0.38 -23.18
C GLY A 775 27.01 -0.32 -24.18
N GLU A 776 27.13 0.79 -24.93
CA GLU A 776 28.28 1.08 -25.80
C GLU A 776 29.60 1.13 -25.00
N LEU A 777 29.64 1.93 -23.92
CA LEU A 777 30.80 2.01 -23.02
C LEU A 777 31.08 0.66 -22.35
N GLY A 778 30.05 -0.09 -21.95
CA GLY A 778 30.19 -1.44 -21.41
C GLY A 778 30.79 -2.45 -22.40
N LEU A 779 30.44 -2.37 -23.70
CA LEU A 779 31.06 -3.19 -24.74
C LEU A 779 32.55 -2.84 -24.90
N ALA A 780 32.90 -1.56 -24.83
CA ALA A 780 34.29 -1.12 -24.85
C ALA A 780 35.05 -1.62 -23.61
N MET A 781 34.49 -1.45 -22.40
CA MET A 781 35.05 -2.01 -21.16
C MET A 781 35.31 -3.51 -21.28
N ALA A 782 34.34 -4.30 -21.74
CA ALA A 782 34.48 -5.75 -21.92
C ALA A 782 35.52 -6.16 -22.97
N SER A 783 35.84 -5.28 -23.92
CA SER A 783 36.80 -5.52 -25.01
C SER A 783 38.25 -5.19 -24.63
N PHE A 784 38.46 -4.24 -23.72
CA PHE A 784 39.80 -3.73 -23.35
C PHE A 784 40.24 -4.08 -21.92
N LEU A 785 39.30 -4.14 -20.97
CA LEU A 785 39.60 -4.30 -19.54
C LEU A 785 39.57 -5.78 -19.13
N LYS A 786 40.18 -6.09 -17.98
CA LYS A 786 40.11 -7.42 -17.35
C LYS A 786 39.25 -7.38 -16.09
N GLY A 787 38.90 -8.55 -15.55
CA GLY A 787 38.03 -8.68 -14.38
C GLY A 787 36.52 -8.61 -14.67
N ILE A 788 36.10 -8.46 -15.92
CA ILE A 788 34.69 -8.59 -16.33
C ILE A 788 34.42 -10.06 -16.69
N LYS A 789 33.23 -10.58 -16.33
CA LYS A 789 32.84 -11.99 -16.55
C LYS A 789 31.52 -12.16 -17.29
N ALA A 790 30.55 -11.32 -17.00
CA ALA A 790 29.26 -11.29 -17.67
C ALA A 790 28.89 -9.84 -18.00
N ALA A 791 28.15 -9.62 -19.08
CA ALA A 791 27.65 -8.29 -19.38
C ALA A 791 26.26 -8.36 -20.03
N VAL A 792 25.35 -7.51 -19.53
CA VAL A 792 23.99 -7.38 -20.04
C VAL A 792 23.80 -5.99 -20.61
N PHE A 793 23.47 -5.90 -21.90
CA PHE A 793 23.34 -4.63 -22.60
C PHE A 793 21.94 -4.44 -23.18
N ILE A 794 21.29 -3.38 -22.72
CA ILE A 794 19.96 -2.95 -23.11
C ILE A 794 20.12 -1.90 -24.21
N ASN A 795 19.68 -2.20 -25.42
CA ASN A 795 19.72 -1.28 -26.57
C ASN A 795 21.09 -0.57 -26.75
N GLY A 796 22.18 -1.34 -26.73
CA GLY A 796 23.55 -0.84 -26.88
C GLY A 796 24.02 -0.72 -28.34
N SER A 797 25.05 0.11 -28.57
CA SER A 797 25.70 0.27 -29.88
C SER A 797 27.04 -0.47 -29.94
N VAL A 798 27.34 -1.08 -31.09
CA VAL A 798 28.67 -1.65 -31.39
C VAL A 798 29.65 -0.63 -31.97
N VAL A 799 29.19 0.58 -32.31
CA VAL A 799 30.03 1.70 -32.74
C VAL A 799 30.13 2.76 -31.66
N ALA A 800 31.26 3.46 -31.57
CA ALA A 800 31.40 4.63 -30.72
C ALA A 800 30.53 5.77 -31.28
N VAL A 801 29.59 6.32 -30.50
CA VAL A 801 28.64 7.34 -30.99
C VAL A 801 28.83 8.69 -30.32
N GLY A 802 29.06 9.74 -31.11
CA GLY A 802 29.18 11.14 -30.67
C GLY A 802 30.49 11.50 -29.98
N ASN A 803 31.30 10.52 -29.58
CA ASN A 803 32.53 10.69 -28.82
C ASN A 803 33.58 9.67 -29.23
N THR A 804 34.85 10.05 -29.15
CA THR A 804 35.97 9.11 -29.24
C THR A 804 36.06 8.29 -27.95
N ILE A 805 36.37 6.99 -28.05
CA ILE A 805 36.76 6.15 -26.91
C ILE A 805 38.26 5.92 -27.00
N SER A 806 38.97 5.97 -25.87
CA SER A 806 40.43 5.77 -25.81
C SER A 806 40.83 4.85 -24.66
N TYR A 807 41.90 4.09 -24.85
CA TYR A 807 42.56 3.30 -23.83
C TYR A 807 44.03 3.16 -24.17
N LYS A 808 44.91 3.71 -23.34
CA LYS A 808 46.35 3.82 -23.59
C LYS A 808 46.57 4.44 -24.97
N ASP A 809 47.31 3.76 -25.85
CA ASP A 809 47.64 4.25 -27.20
C ASP A 809 46.57 3.92 -28.26
N GLU A 810 45.48 3.23 -27.91
CA GLU A 810 44.40 2.88 -28.84
C GLU A 810 43.22 3.85 -28.74
N THR A 811 42.69 4.26 -29.90
CA THR A 811 41.52 5.15 -30.01
C THR A 811 40.50 4.64 -31.02
N ILE A 812 39.23 4.59 -30.61
CA ILE A 812 38.07 4.34 -31.49
C ILE A 812 37.39 5.70 -31.72
N PRO A 813 37.44 6.28 -32.95
CA PRO A 813 36.75 7.53 -33.25
C PRO A 813 35.24 7.37 -33.22
N SER A 814 34.51 8.48 -33.04
CA SER A 814 33.06 8.51 -33.23
C SER A 814 32.68 8.15 -34.66
N VAL A 815 31.61 7.36 -34.81
CA VAL A 815 30.93 7.12 -36.10
C VAL A 815 30.40 8.42 -36.71
N THR A 816 30.39 8.52 -38.04
CA THR A 816 29.84 9.68 -38.78
C THR A 816 28.33 9.82 -38.56
N LEU A 817 27.90 11.06 -38.30
CA LEU A 817 26.48 11.44 -38.24
C LEU A 817 25.97 11.87 -39.63
N LEU A 818 24.89 11.24 -40.07
CA LEU A 818 24.24 11.44 -41.38
C LEU A 818 22.94 12.23 -41.20
N LEU A 819 23.08 13.54 -41.02
CA LEU A 819 21.97 14.46 -40.73
C LEU A 819 20.93 14.55 -41.87
N ASP A 820 21.31 14.20 -43.10
CA ASP A 820 20.44 14.06 -44.26
C ASP A 820 19.40 12.92 -44.12
N ARG A 821 19.68 11.94 -43.26
CA ARG A 821 18.81 10.78 -43.02
C ARG A 821 17.85 10.95 -41.85
N VAL A 822 17.97 12.03 -41.10
CA VAL A 822 17.07 12.38 -40.00
C VAL A 822 15.69 12.71 -40.57
N LYS A 823 14.66 12.00 -40.10
CA LYS A 823 13.28 12.16 -40.59
C LYS A 823 12.46 13.02 -39.63
N ARG A 824 11.31 13.49 -40.09
CA ARG A 824 10.26 14.07 -39.24
C ARG A 824 8.99 13.22 -39.31
N THR A 825 8.34 12.99 -38.18
CA THR A 825 7.02 12.36 -38.13
C THR A 825 5.94 13.34 -38.62
N LYS A 826 4.72 12.84 -38.84
CA LYS A 826 3.56 13.68 -39.20
C LYS A 826 3.26 14.74 -38.13
N ASP A 827 3.59 14.43 -36.88
CA ASP A 827 3.36 15.23 -35.67
C ASP A 827 4.53 16.19 -35.38
N GLY A 828 5.49 16.30 -36.31
CA GLY A 828 6.62 17.23 -36.24
C GLY A 828 7.81 16.77 -35.38
N LEU A 829 7.70 15.61 -34.72
CA LEU A 829 8.79 14.99 -33.95
C LEU A 829 9.92 14.53 -34.87
N VAL A 830 11.12 14.39 -34.31
CA VAL A 830 12.31 13.99 -35.07
C VAL A 830 12.59 12.49 -34.89
N ASP A 831 12.91 11.80 -35.97
CA ASP A 831 13.30 10.39 -35.98
C ASP A 831 14.78 10.28 -36.41
N ILE A 832 15.61 9.70 -35.52
CA ILE A 832 17.07 9.67 -35.64
C ILE A 832 17.64 8.26 -35.92
N VAL A 833 16.78 7.25 -36.07
CA VAL A 833 17.20 5.83 -36.21
C VAL A 833 18.10 5.54 -37.42
N GLU A 834 18.06 6.39 -38.44
CA GLU A 834 18.91 6.32 -39.65
C GLU A 834 20.14 7.26 -39.61
N ALA A 835 20.32 8.05 -38.56
CA ALA A 835 21.29 9.15 -38.52
C ALA A 835 22.75 8.71 -38.26
N LEU A 836 23.02 7.41 -38.10
CA LEU A 836 24.36 6.86 -37.86
C LEU A 836 24.86 6.12 -39.11
N GLN A 837 26.12 6.33 -39.48
CA GLN A 837 26.77 5.55 -40.53
C GLN A 837 26.86 4.05 -40.14
N SER A 838 26.80 3.18 -41.15
CA SER A 838 26.85 1.73 -40.94
C SER A 838 28.25 1.26 -40.50
N PRO A 839 28.38 0.37 -39.50
CA PRO A 839 29.64 -0.28 -39.13
C PRO A 839 30.24 -1.13 -40.26
N LEU A 840 29.42 -1.51 -41.26
CA LEU A 840 29.86 -2.22 -42.46
C LEU A 840 30.58 -1.29 -43.47
N VAL A 841 30.45 0.03 -43.29
CA VAL A 841 31.10 1.07 -44.11
C VAL A 841 32.23 1.73 -43.31
N GLU A 842 31.96 2.08 -42.05
CA GLU A 842 32.90 2.83 -41.19
C GLU A 842 33.51 1.94 -40.10
N THR A 843 34.32 0.97 -40.53
CA THR A 843 34.85 -0.10 -39.66
C THR A 843 35.77 0.37 -38.54
N LYS A 844 36.40 1.55 -38.67
CA LYS A 844 37.30 2.15 -37.65
C LYS A 844 36.58 2.50 -36.35
N SER A 845 35.29 2.83 -36.45
CA SER A 845 34.49 3.35 -35.33
C SER A 845 33.78 2.21 -34.57
N VAL A 846 34.08 0.95 -34.90
CA VAL A 846 33.47 -0.27 -34.35
C VAL A 846 34.30 -0.85 -33.20
N ILE A 847 33.64 -1.12 -32.09
CA ILE A 847 34.23 -1.69 -30.87
C ILE A 847 34.73 -3.14 -31.14
N PRO A 848 35.97 -3.49 -30.75
CA PRO A 848 36.58 -4.79 -31.05
C PRO A 848 36.14 -5.89 -30.07
N VAL A 849 34.84 -6.20 -30.08
CA VAL A 849 34.18 -7.17 -29.18
C VAL A 849 34.80 -8.58 -29.21
N GLU A 850 35.48 -8.96 -30.29
CA GLU A 850 36.25 -10.21 -30.42
C GLU A 850 37.40 -10.35 -29.40
N ARG A 851 37.89 -9.22 -28.86
CA ARG A 851 38.93 -9.21 -27.80
C ARG A 851 38.39 -9.63 -26.44
N SER A 852 37.07 -9.60 -26.25
CA SER A 852 36.39 -9.90 -24.98
C SER A 852 36.40 -11.39 -24.66
N ASP A 853 36.60 -11.71 -23.37
CA ASP A 853 36.37 -13.05 -22.79
C ASP A 853 35.09 -13.07 -21.91
N THR A 854 34.21 -12.08 -22.11
CA THR A 854 32.95 -11.87 -21.37
C THR A 854 31.79 -12.58 -22.05
N THR A 855 30.93 -13.26 -21.28
CA THR A 855 29.65 -13.77 -21.79
C THR A 855 28.63 -12.64 -21.89
N PHE A 856 28.02 -12.44 -23.06
CA PHE A 856 27.11 -11.33 -23.33
C PHE A 856 25.64 -11.76 -23.46
N LEU A 857 24.75 -10.95 -22.87
CA LEU A 857 23.30 -10.97 -23.09
C LEU A 857 22.86 -9.60 -23.63
N PHE A 858 22.16 -9.60 -24.78
CA PHE A 858 21.57 -8.41 -25.38
C PHE A 858 20.06 -8.41 -25.20
N LEU A 859 19.54 -7.32 -24.63
CA LEU A 859 18.12 -7.07 -24.44
C LEU A 859 17.73 -5.92 -25.38
N VAL A 860 16.88 -6.20 -26.36
CA VAL A 860 16.68 -5.32 -27.52
C VAL A 860 15.21 -5.00 -27.71
N GLY A 861 14.88 -3.71 -27.76
CA GLY A 861 13.63 -3.23 -28.31
C GLY A 861 13.68 -3.23 -29.84
N GLN A 862 12.71 -3.87 -30.49
CA GLN A 862 12.65 -3.88 -31.97
C GLN A 862 12.09 -2.58 -32.56
N ASP A 863 11.46 -1.74 -31.74
CA ASP A 863 10.96 -0.41 -32.10
C ASP A 863 11.90 0.70 -31.56
N ASP A 864 13.20 0.42 -31.45
CA ASP A 864 14.20 1.41 -31.00
C ASP A 864 14.43 2.48 -32.08
N HIS A 865 13.86 3.67 -31.83
CA HIS A 865 14.00 4.83 -32.71
C HIS A 865 15.19 5.76 -32.39
N ASN A 866 15.97 5.45 -31.35
CA ASN A 866 17.22 6.17 -31.07
C ASN A 866 18.33 5.69 -32.00
N TRP A 867 18.46 4.37 -32.17
CA TRP A 867 19.42 3.74 -33.08
C TRP A 867 19.04 2.26 -33.34
N LYS A 868 19.72 1.60 -34.29
CA LYS A 868 19.36 0.24 -34.74
C LYS A 868 19.87 -0.87 -33.81
N SER A 869 19.35 -0.94 -32.59
CA SER A 869 19.80 -1.89 -31.55
C SER A 869 19.76 -3.36 -31.98
N GLU A 870 18.73 -3.82 -32.71
CA GLU A 870 18.68 -5.20 -33.25
C GLU A 870 19.80 -5.46 -34.26
N PHE A 871 20.06 -4.51 -35.16
CA PHE A 871 21.14 -4.63 -36.13
C PHE A 871 22.51 -4.67 -35.44
N TYR A 872 22.76 -3.80 -34.45
CA TYR A 872 24.01 -3.83 -33.68
C TYR A 872 24.21 -5.13 -32.90
N ALA A 873 23.18 -5.66 -32.23
CA ALA A 873 23.26 -6.96 -31.54
C ALA A 873 23.55 -8.11 -32.52
N ASN A 874 22.96 -8.08 -33.73
CA ASN A 874 23.24 -9.05 -34.78
C ASN A 874 24.67 -8.93 -35.34
N GLU A 875 25.20 -7.72 -35.56
CA GLU A 875 26.59 -7.53 -35.98
C GLU A 875 27.60 -7.95 -34.89
N ILE A 876 27.28 -7.73 -33.60
CA ILE A 876 28.08 -8.28 -32.48
C ILE A 876 28.10 -9.80 -32.52
N SER A 877 26.92 -10.46 -32.68
CA SER A 877 26.85 -11.92 -32.79
C SER A 877 27.70 -12.44 -33.96
N LYS A 878 27.59 -11.83 -35.14
CA LYS A 878 28.41 -12.19 -36.31
C LYS A 878 29.90 -12.02 -36.04
N ARG A 879 30.30 -10.87 -35.47
CA ARG A 879 31.71 -10.52 -35.21
C ARG A 879 32.35 -11.46 -34.17
N LEU A 880 31.62 -11.81 -33.10
CA LEU A 880 32.06 -12.82 -32.12
C LEU A 880 32.23 -14.21 -32.76
N GLN A 881 31.20 -14.69 -33.47
CA GLN A 881 31.22 -16.01 -34.11
C GLN A 881 32.32 -16.12 -35.19
N ALA A 882 32.57 -15.06 -35.95
CA ALA A 882 33.65 -15.02 -36.96
C ALA A 882 35.06 -15.13 -36.36
N HIS A 883 35.23 -14.81 -35.07
CA HIS A 883 36.48 -14.97 -34.32
C HIS A 883 36.46 -16.17 -33.37
N GLY A 884 35.53 -17.12 -33.57
CA GLY A 884 35.46 -18.37 -32.80
C GLY A 884 35.00 -18.21 -31.34
N LYS A 885 34.44 -17.05 -30.96
CA LYS A 885 33.84 -16.81 -29.65
C LYS A 885 32.42 -17.39 -29.61
N GLU A 886 31.92 -17.65 -28.39
CA GLU A 886 30.55 -18.14 -28.19
C GLU A 886 29.51 -17.17 -28.77
N LYS A 887 28.39 -17.72 -29.28
CA LYS A 887 27.29 -16.88 -29.76
C LYS A 887 26.61 -16.21 -28.56
N PRO A 888 26.48 -14.88 -28.51
CA PRO A 888 25.80 -14.20 -27.41
C PRO A 888 24.30 -14.50 -27.42
N GLN A 889 23.68 -14.44 -26.25
CA GLN A 889 22.22 -14.50 -26.16
C GLN A 889 21.64 -13.14 -26.59
N VAL A 890 20.68 -13.14 -27.51
CA VAL A 890 19.99 -11.92 -27.97
C VAL A 890 18.49 -12.16 -27.79
N ILE A 891 17.84 -11.27 -27.04
CA ILE A 891 16.40 -11.31 -26.77
C ILE A 891 15.79 -10.07 -27.41
N LEU A 892 14.91 -10.30 -28.38
CA LEU A 892 14.18 -9.27 -29.11
C LEU A 892 12.80 -9.09 -28.47
N TYR A 893 12.42 -7.85 -28.22
CA TYR A 893 11.11 -7.45 -27.71
C TYR A 893 10.37 -6.66 -28.79
N PRO A 894 9.36 -7.27 -29.46
CA PRO A 894 8.48 -6.55 -30.39
C PRO A 894 7.82 -5.34 -29.71
N GLU A 895 7.64 -4.26 -30.47
CA GLU A 895 6.92 -3.05 -30.03
C GLU A 895 7.48 -2.42 -28.73
N ALA A 896 8.75 -2.68 -28.39
CA ALA A 896 9.47 -1.99 -27.32
C ALA A 896 10.54 -1.07 -27.91
N GLY A 897 10.61 0.17 -27.43
CA GLY A 897 11.60 1.17 -27.85
C GLY A 897 12.86 1.25 -26.97
N HIS A 898 13.55 2.39 -27.07
CA HIS A 898 14.92 2.57 -26.57
C HIS A 898 15.08 2.43 -25.04
N TYR A 899 14.17 2.99 -24.24
CA TYR A 899 14.31 3.06 -22.78
C TYR A 899 13.62 1.90 -22.04
N ILE A 900 14.14 0.68 -22.19
CA ILE A 900 13.73 -0.45 -21.34
C ILE A 900 14.32 -0.24 -19.93
N GLU A 901 13.52 0.41 -19.07
CA GLU A 901 13.78 0.67 -17.65
C GLU A 901 13.46 -0.56 -16.75
N PRO A 902 13.67 -0.49 -15.42
CA PRO A 902 13.11 -1.48 -14.49
C PRO A 902 11.57 -1.60 -14.61
N PRO A 903 10.96 -2.68 -14.09
CA PRO A 903 9.52 -2.95 -14.22
C PRO A 903 8.62 -1.78 -13.82
N TYR A 904 7.50 -1.67 -14.54
CA TYR A 904 6.41 -0.71 -14.32
C TYR A 904 6.78 0.78 -14.48
N PHE A 905 7.99 1.13 -14.93
CA PHE A 905 8.31 2.50 -15.34
C PHE A 905 7.49 2.87 -16.59
N PRO A 906 6.73 3.99 -16.60
CA PRO A 906 5.91 4.32 -17.76
C PRO A 906 6.73 4.66 -19.01
N LEU A 907 6.16 4.35 -20.18
CA LEU A 907 6.83 4.50 -21.47
C LEU A 907 7.16 5.97 -21.80
N TYR A 908 8.45 6.27 -21.95
CA TYR A 908 8.93 7.56 -22.48
C TYR A 908 9.06 7.52 -24.02
N LYS A 909 7.92 7.46 -24.72
CA LYS A 909 7.84 7.25 -26.19
C LYS A 909 8.51 8.36 -27.01
N ALA A 910 8.50 9.60 -26.53
CA ALA A 910 9.06 10.75 -27.21
C ALA A 910 9.42 11.90 -26.26
N GLY A 911 10.44 12.67 -26.62
CA GLY A 911 10.77 13.93 -25.95
C GLY A 911 12.21 14.40 -26.18
N MET A 912 12.64 15.40 -25.39
CA MET A 912 13.87 16.16 -25.62
C MET A 912 15.14 15.28 -25.60
N HIS A 913 15.83 15.19 -26.73
CA HIS A 913 17.13 14.55 -26.85
C HIS A 913 18.26 15.57 -26.67
N ILE A 914 18.97 15.50 -25.54
CA ILE A 914 19.94 16.53 -25.12
C ILE A 914 21.04 16.84 -26.15
N VAL A 915 21.46 15.86 -26.95
CA VAL A 915 22.52 16.02 -27.98
C VAL A 915 21.99 16.61 -29.29
N VAL A 916 20.70 16.42 -29.60
CA VAL A 916 20.07 16.90 -30.85
C VAL A 916 19.34 18.24 -30.62
N GLY A 917 19.07 18.61 -29.36
CA GLY A 917 18.45 19.88 -28.99
C GLY A 917 16.96 19.98 -29.32
N THR A 918 16.29 18.86 -29.59
CA THR A 918 14.88 18.81 -30.01
C THR A 918 14.17 17.56 -29.49
N ASN A 919 12.84 17.52 -29.62
CA ASN A 919 12.04 16.34 -29.29
C ASN A 919 12.20 15.25 -30.36
N VAL A 920 12.71 14.08 -29.96
CA VAL A 920 12.79 12.88 -30.81
C VAL A 920 11.77 11.84 -30.39
N ILE A 921 11.48 10.88 -31.27
CA ILE A 921 10.86 9.60 -30.88
C ILE A 921 11.92 8.61 -30.38
N TYR A 922 11.58 7.88 -29.33
CA TYR A 922 12.35 6.76 -28.78
C TYR A 922 11.68 5.40 -29.05
N GLY A 923 10.42 5.43 -29.52
CA GLY A 923 9.61 4.29 -29.90
C GLY A 923 9.04 3.50 -28.72
N GLY A 924 8.38 2.39 -29.05
CA GLY A 924 7.66 1.50 -28.16
C GLY A 924 6.15 1.79 -28.09
N GLU A 925 5.37 0.76 -27.77
CA GLU A 925 3.96 0.86 -27.38
C GLU A 925 3.77 0.49 -25.90
N PRO A 926 2.85 1.13 -25.15
CA PRO A 926 2.82 1.07 -23.69
C PRO A 926 2.82 -0.33 -23.09
N LYS A 927 1.93 -1.22 -23.56
CA LYS A 927 1.80 -2.59 -23.04
C LYS A 927 2.98 -3.49 -23.45
N PRO A 928 3.34 -3.64 -24.75
CA PRO A 928 4.50 -4.44 -25.13
C PRO A 928 5.80 -3.98 -24.46
N HIS A 929 6.01 -2.67 -24.34
CA HIS A 929 7.17 -2.11 -23.67
C HIS A 929 7.19 -2.38 -22.15
N ALA A 930 6.05 -2.23 -21.45
CA ALA A 930 5.94 -2.62 -20.04
C ALA A 930 6.25 -4.12 -19.82
N MET A 931 5.76 -4.99 -20.71
CA MET A 931 6.07 -6.42 -20.67
C MET A 931 7.55 -6.70 -20.99
N ALA A 932 8.20 -5.91 -21.85
CA ALA A 932 9.63 -5.99 -22.11
C ALA A 932 10.47 -5.62 -20.88
N GLN A 933 10.09 -4.61 -20.10
CA GLN A 933 10.74 -4.26 -18.83
C GLN A 933 10.64 -5.39 -17.80
N ILE A 934 9.43 -5.93 -17.60
CA ILE A 934 9.17 -7.05 -16.67
C ILE A 934 10.01 -8.27 -17.06
N ARG A 935 9.96 -8.66 -18.34
CA ARG A 935 10.75 -9.79 -18.87
C ARG A 935 12.25 -9.53 -18.79
N SER A 936 12.71 -8.30 -19.02
CA SER A 936 14.13 -7.94 -18.89
C SER A 936 14.64 -8.13 -17.46
N MET A 937 13.86 -7.75 -16.45
CA MET A 937 14.21 -8.02 -15.04
C MET A 937 14.27 -9.54 -14.76
N ALA A 938 13.32 -10.32 -15.27
CA ALA A 938 13.37 -11.78 -15.13
C ALA A 938 14.62 -12.41 -15.79
N GLN A 939 15.10 -11.87 -16.93
CA GLN A 939 16.33 -12.33 -17.59
C GLN A 939 17.61 -11.90 -16.85
N LEU A 940 17.58 -10.80 -16.09
CA LEU A 940 18.69 -10.39 -15.20
C LEU A 940 18.82 -11.28 -13.96
N LEU A 941 17.72 -11.86 -13.49
CA LEU A 941 17.65 -12.67 -12.25
C LEU A 941 17.62 -14.18 -12.50
N GLY A 942 17.37 -14.61 -13.74
CA GLY A 942 17.33 -16.03 -14.12
C GLY A 942 18.71 -16.71 -14.12
N PRO A 943 18.75 -18.05 -14.24
CA PRO A 943 19.99 -18.78 -14.39
C PRO A 943 20.62 -18.45 -15.76
N LEU A 944 21.57 -17.51 -15.76
CA LEU A 944 22.40 -17.20 -16.92
C LEU A 944 23.04 -18.49 -17.47
N PRO A 945 23.08 -18.68 -18.81
CA PRO A 945 23.42 -19.97 -19.43
C PRO A 945 24.94 -20.26 -19.41
N PHE A 946 25.49 -20.52 -18.23
CA PHE A 946 26.88 -20.91 -18.06
C PHE A 946 27.06 -22.43 -18.11
N GLY A 947 28.10 -22.87 -18.84
CA GLY A 947 28.53 -24.26 -18.86
C GLY A 947 29.06 -24.78 -17.50
N PRO A 948 29.35 -26.08 -17.38
CA PRO A 948 29.73 -26.73 -16.12
C PRO A 948 31.14 -26.33 -15.65
N GLY A 949 31.25 -25.14 -15.04
CA GLY A 949 32.51 -24.63 -14.49
C GLY A 949 32.46 -23.24 -13.83
N GLY A 950 31.35 -22.49 -13.93
CA GLY A 950 31.23 -21.14 -13.36
C GLY A 950 29.89 -20.89 -12.66
N TRP A 951 29.90 -20.08 -11.59
CA TRP A 951 28.74 -19.56 -10.87
C TRP A 951 27.80 -20.58 -10.18
N SER A 952 28.28 -21.79 -9.88
CA SER A 952 27.55 -22.82 -9.11
C SER A 952 27.44 -22.54 -7.59
N ILE A 953 27.11 -21.31 -7.19
CA ILE A 953 26.88 -20.94 -5.76
C ILE A 953 25.76 -19.89 -5.62
N TRP A 954 24.56 -20.21 -6.12
CA TRP A 954 23.24 -19.73 -5.66
C TRP A 954 22.13 -20.54 -6.35
N ALA A 955 22.16 -21.85 -6.15
CA ALA A 955 20.99 -22.69 -6.34
C ALA A 955 20.61 -23.24 -4.95
N PRO A 956 19.31 -23.22 -4.57
CA PRO A 956 18.78 -24.29 -3.72
C PRO A 956 19.14 -25.63 -4.37
N GLU A 957 19.19 -26.71 -3.59
CA GLU A 957 19.56 -28.04 -4.10
C GLU A 957 18.81 -28.41 -5.38
N ARG A 958 19.43 -29.21 -6.26
CA ARG A 958 18.75 -29.76 -7.44
C ARG A 958 17.60 -30.66 -6.99
N THR A 959 16.44 -30.06 -6.81
CA THR A 959 15.13 -30.73 -6.83
C THR A 959 15.01 -31.43 -8.18
N ASN A 960 15.36 -32.72 -8.22
CA ASN A 960 15.21 -33.58 -9.39
C ASN A 960 13.73 -33.91 -9.60
N ALA A 961 12.94 -32.87 -9.88
CA ALA A 961 11.51 -32.95 -10.07
C ALA A 961 11.23 -33.94 -11.20
N THR A 962 10.54 -35.03 -10.88
CA THR A 962 10.29 -36.13 -11.79
C THR A 962 8.80 -36.15 -12.11
N LEU A 963 8.45 -35.83 -13.36
CA LEU A 963 7.09 -35.91 -13.88
C LEU A 963 6.85 -37.34 -14.41
N SER A 964 6.00 -38.09 -13.71
CA SER A 964 5.55 -39.44 -14.08
C SER A 964 4.17 -39.39 -14.73
N LEU A 965 4.02 -40.15 -15.82
CA LEU A 965 2.76 -40.33 -16.55
C LEU A 965 2.45 -41.83 -16.63
N GLU A 966 1.23 -42.23 -16.29
CA GLU A 966 0.76 -43.62 -16.40
C GLU A 966 -0.58 -43.69 -17.18
N PRO A 967 -0.70 -44.47 -18.27
CA PRO A 967 0.33 -45.32 -18.87
C PRO A 967 1.56 -44.55 -19.37
N ALA A 968 2.73 -45.20 -19.36
CA ALA A 968 4.00 -44.54 -19.69
C ALA A 968 4.23 -44.45 -21.22
N GLY A 969 4.60 -43.25 -21.69
CA GLY A 969 5.04 -42.97 -23.07
C GLY A 969 3.93 -42.95 -24.13
N ARG A 970 2.96 -43.88 -24.08
CA ARG A 970 1.80 -43.90 -24.98
C ARG A 970 0.53 -44.44 -24.32
N SER A 971 -0.62 -43.96 -24.75
CA SER A 971 -1.95 -44.45 -24.38
C SER A 971 -2.94 -44.24 -25.53
N CYS A 972 -4.17 -44.75 -25.43
CA CYS A 972 -5.26 -44.32 -26.32
C CYS A 972 -5.71 -42.88 -25.98
N TRP A 973 -6.40 -42.21 -26.90
CA TRP A 973 -6.88 -40.83 -26.72
C TRP A 973 -8.02 -40.71 -25.69
N ASP A 974 -8.82 -41.75 -25.53
CA ASP A 974 -9.93 -41.91 -24.58
C ASP A 974 -9.51 -42.51 -23.23
N GLU A 975 -8.35 -43.15 -23.15
CA GLU A 975 -7.78 -43.74 -21.94
C GLU A 975 -7.34 -42.65 -20.95
N PRO A 976 -7.70 -42.72 -19.65
CA PRO A 976 -7.21 -41.77 -18.64
C PRO A 976 -5.68 -41.73 -18.55
N LEU A 977 -5.13 -40.59 -18.13
CA LEU A 977 -3.70 -40.41 -17.88
C LEU A 977 -3.51 -39.98 -16.43
N SER A 978 -2.85 -40.80 -15.63
CA SER A 978 -2.38 -40.38 -14.31
C SER A 978 -1.18 -39.44 -14.49
N ILE A 979 -1.20 -38.31 -13.79
CA ILE A 979 -0.17 -37.26 -13.88
C ILE A 979 0.29 -36.95 -12.45
N ALA A 980 1.56 -37.22 -12.15
CA ALA A 980 2.16 -36.91 -10.86
C ALA A 980 3.58 -36.36 -11.00
N VAL A 981 3.97 -35.50 -10.06
CA VAL A 981 5.32 -34.93 -9.92
C VAL A 981 5.85 -35.30 -8.55
N ARG A 982 7.12 -35.72 -8.46
CA ARG A 982 7.80 -36.02 -7.19
C ARG A 982 9.14 -35.28 -7.11
N GLY A 983 9.63 -35.03 -5.90
CA GLY A 983 10.92 -34.36 -5.70
C GLY A 983 10.87 -32.83 -5.90
N LEU A 984 9.69 -32.24 -5.68
CA LEU A 984 9.52 -30.81 -5.43
C LEU A 984 9.93 -30.50 -3.97
N ALA A 985 10.06 -29.22 -3.62
CA ALA A 985 10.14 -28.84 -2.21
C ALA A 985 8.76 -28.95 -1.54
N PRO A 986 8.68 -29.17 -0.20
CA PRO A 986 7.42 -29.14 0.53
C PRO A 986 6.63 -27.85 0.29
N GLU A 987 5.32 -27.96 0.04
CA GLU A 987 4.43 -26.82 -0.24
C GLU A 987 4.87 -25.93 -1.43
N GLN A 988 5.74 -26.41 -2.34
CA GLN A 988 6.23 -25.62 -3.46
C GLN A 988 5.09 -25.23 -4.41
N PRO A 989 4.92 -23.93 -4.73
CA PRO A 989 4.02 -23.51 -5.80
C PRO A 989 4.60 -23.92 -7.15
N VAL A 990 3.80 -24.55 -7.99
CA VAL A 990 4.17 -24.91 -9.36
C VAL A 990 3.05 -24.59 -10.34
N THR A 991 3.37 -24.59 -11.63
CA THR A 991 2.42 -24.47 -12.73
C THR A 991 2.67 -25.59 -13.71
N LEU A 992 1.68 -26.47 -13.92
CA LEU A 992 1.74 -27.46 -14.99
C LEU A 992 1.19 -26.85 -16.26
N ARG A 993 1.93 -27.00 -17.36
CA ARG A 993 1.54 -26.60 -18.71
C ARG A 993 1.46 -27.85 -19.58
N THR A 994 0.47 -27.91 -20.46
CA THR A 994 0.37 -28.94 -21.50
C THR A 994 0.20 -28.30 -22.86
N ALA A 995 0.76 -28.91 -23.89
CA ALA A 995 0.68 -28.43 -25.26
C ALA A 995 0.64 -29.59 -26.28
N LEU A 996 -0.06 -29.39 -27.40
CA LEU A 996 0.03 -30.25 -28.59
C LEU A 996 -0.08 -29.45 -29.87
N ARG A 997 0.28 -30.05 -31.01
CA ARG A 997 0.04 -29.47 -32.34
C ARG A 997 -0.92 -30.35 -33.15
N ASP A 998 -1.83 -29.70 -33.88
CA ASP A 998 -2.71 -30.38 -34.82
C ASP A 998 -1.98 -30.78 -36.12
N GLU A 999 -2.69 -31.49 -37.01
CA GLU A 999 -2.18 -31.94 -38.32
C GLU A 999 -1.82 -30.78 -39.29
N LYS A 1000 -2.09 -29.53 -38.91
CA LYS A 1000 -1.74 -28.30 -39.64
C LYS A 1000 -0.70 -27.45 -38.89
N GLY A 1001 -0.14 -27.97 -37.80
CA GLY A 1001 0.86 -27.30 -36.95
C GLY A 1001 0.29 -26.26 -35.98
N ALA A 1002 -1.04 -26.07 -35.92
CA ALA A 1002 -1.66 -25.15 -34.98
C ALA A 1002 -1.49 -25.65 -33.55
N LEU A 1003 -1.02 -24.77 -32.67
CA LEU A 1003 -0.69 -25.07 -31.29
C LEU A 1003 -1.92 -24.93 -30.41
N PHE A 1004 -2.17 -25.94 -29.58
CA PHE A 1004 -3.17 -25.96 -28.52
C PHE A 1004 -2.46 -26.05 -27.17
N ARG A 1005 -2.93 -25.31 -26.16
CA ARG A 1005 -2.30 -25.28 -24.83
C ARG A 1005 -3.32 -25.19 -23.70
N ALA A 1006 -2.95 -25.70 -22.54
CA ALA A 1006 -3.58 -25.38 -21.26
C ALA A 1006 -2.51 -25.22 -20.17
N HIS A 1007 -2.85 -24.55 -19.09
CA HIS A 1007 -2.04 -24.57 -17.86
C HIS A 1007 -2.92 -24.58 -16.61
N ALA A 1008 -2.39 -25.09 -15.50
CA ALA A 1008 -3.02 -25.00 -14.19
C ALA A 1008 -1.97 -24.90 -13.09
N ARG A 1009 -2.27 -24.08 -12.08
CA ARG A 1009 -1.41 -23.81 -10.92
C ARG A 1009 -1.73 -24.83 -9.83
N TYR A 1010 -0.69 -25.38 -9.20
CA TYR A 1010 -0.82 -26.37 -8.13
C TYR A 1010 0.18 -26.07 -7.02
N ARG A 1011 -0.05 -26.63 -5.84
CA ARG A 1011 0.93 -26.66 -4.75
C ARG A 1011 1.30 -28.11 -4.47
N ALA A 1012 2.60 -28.39 -4.32
CA ALA A 1012 3.07 -29.68 -3.82
C ALA A 1012 2.60 -29.89 -2.38
N ASP A 1013 2.50 -31.14 -1.95
CA ASP A 1013 2.17 -31.49 -0.56
C ASP A 1013 3.38 -31.26 0.39
N PRO A 1014 3.23 -31.49 1.71
CA PRO A 1014 4.33 -31.39 2.67
C PRO A 1014 5.50 -32.37 2.46
N HIS A 1015 5.38 -33.33 1.53
CA HIS A 1015 6.42 -34.30 1.18
C HIS A 1015 7.11 -33.97 -0.15
N GLY A 1016 6.67 -32.94 -0.88
CA GLY A 1016 7.21 -32.59 -2.19
C GLY A 1016 6.66 -33.46 -3.33
N GLU A 1017 5.50 -34.09 -3.14
CA GLU A 1017 4.75 -34.77 -4.19
C GLU A 1017 3.55 -33.91 -4.65
N LEU A 1018 3.14 -34.09 -5.90
CA LEU A 1018 1.95 -33.50 -6.50
C LEU A 1018 1.28 -34.57 -7.35
N ASP A 1019 0.05 -34.94 -7.01
CA ASP A 1019 -0.75 -35.94 -7.73
C ASP A 1019 -2.06 -35.29 -8.17
N LEU A 1020 -2.31 -35.21 -9.48
CA LEU A 1020 -3.48 -34.53 -10.02
C LEU A 1020 -4.79 -35.29 -9.76
N ALA A 1021 -4.74 -36.56 -9.32
CA ALA A 1021 -5.91 -37.27 -8.80
C ALA A 1021 -6.33 -36.80 -7.41
N ARG A 1022 -5.49 -36.05 -6.68
CA ARG A 1022 -5.71 -35.64 -5.28
C ARG A 1022 -5.55 -34.14 -5.02
N ALA A 1023 -4.75 -33.43 -5.81
CA ALA A 1023 -4.47 -32.00 -5.67
C ALA A 1023 -5.37 -31.14 -6.58
N PRO A 1024 -6.22 -30.25 -6.04
CA PRO A 1024 -7.04 -29.37 -6.85
C PRO A 1024 -6.22 -28.28 -7.53
N ALA A 1025 -6.56 -27.96 -8.78
CA ALA A 1025 -5.99 -26.83 -9.50
C ALA A 1025 -6.42 -25.50 -8.86
N LEU A 1026 -5.44 -24.67 -8.53
CA LEU A 1026 -5.59 -23.33 -7.92
C LEU A 1026 -5.92 -22.24 -8.97
N GLY A 1027 -6.38 -22.63 -10.16
CA GLY A 1027 -6.67 -21.75 -11.29
C GLY A 1027 -5.61 -21.74 -12.39
N GLY A 1028 -6.02 -21.29 -13.56
CA GLY A 1028 -5.31 -21.34 -14.84
C GLY A 1028 -6.36 -21.42 -15.96
N SER A 1029 -6.16 -22.28 -16.95
CA SER A 1029 -7.19 -22.70 -17.91
C SER A 1029 -8.40 -23.39 -17.24
N PHE A 1030 -8.25 -23.90 -16.02
CA PHE A 1030 -9.33 -24.45 -15.18
C PHE A 1030 -8.97 -24.34 -13.69
N ALA A 1031 -9.90 -24.69 -12.80
CA ALA A 1031 -9.73 -24.75 -11.35
C ALA A 1031 -10.53 -25.92 -10.76
N GLY A 1032 -10.14 -26.41 -9.57
CA GLY A 1032 -10.79 -27.55 -8.91
C GLY A 1032 -10.07 -28.89 -9.14
N LEU A 1033 -10.63 -29.97 -8.58
CA LEU A 1033 -10.03 -31.31 -8.65
C LEU A 1033 -10.42 -32.02 -9.95
N GLU A 1034 -9.73 -31.68 -11.02
CA GLU A 1034 -9.96 -32.19 -12.38
C GLU A 1034 -8.69 -32.87 -12.91
N PRO A 1035 -8.51 -34.20 -12.71
CA PRO A 1035 -7.23 -34.89 -12.99
C PRO A 1035 -6.83 -34.85 -14.46
N MET A 1036 -7.81 -34.90 -15.36
CA MET A 1036 -7.64 -34.76 -16.81
C MET A 1036 -7.84 -33.32 -17.31
N GLY A 1037 -8.07 -32.36 -16.41
CA GLY A 1037 -8.45 -30.99 -16.75
C GLY A 1037 -7.45 -30.27 -17.65
N LEU A 1038 -6.14 -30.56 -17.51
CA LEU A 1038 -5.11 -30.06 -18.41
C LEU A 1038 -5.37 -30.47 -19.87
N LEU A 1039 -5.78 -31.71 -20.11
CA LEU A 1039 -6.04 -32.23 -21.46
C LEU A 1039 -7.40 -31.76 -22.01
N TRP A 1040 -8.37 -31.47 -21.14
CA TRP A 1040 -9.71 -31.00 -21.55
C TRP A 1040 -9.76 -29.49 -21.81
N ALA A 1041 -9.01 -28.69 -21.05
CA ALA A 1041 -8.99 -27.23 -21.15
C ALA A 1041 -7.99 -26.68 -22.19
N MET A 1042 -7.60 -27.49 -23.19
CA MET A 1042 -6.64 -27.08 -24.22
C MET A 1042 -7.29 -26.18 -25.29
N GLU A 1043 -6.94 -24.90 -25.25
CA GLU A 1043 -7.40 -23.88 -26.21
C GLU A 1043 -6.39 -23.65 -27.33
N PRO A 1044 -6.83 -23.25 -28.54
CA PRO A 1044 -5.94 -22.93 -29.65
C PRO A 1044 -5.27 -21.56 -29.50
N ASP A 1045 -4.00 -21.45 -29.90
CA ASP A 1045 -3.29 -20.16 -30.12
C ASP A 1045 -3.98 -19.25 -31.18
N ARG A 1046 -4.98 -19.77 -31.91
CA ARG A 1046 -5.73 -19.07 -32.96
C ARG A 1046 -7.23 -19.10 -32.66
N PRO A 1047 -7.90 -17.96 -32.50
CA PRO A 1047 -9.35 -17.90 -32.30
C PRO A 1047 -10.13 -18.67 -33.39
N LEU A 1048 -11.23 -19.31 -32.98
CA LEU A 1048 -12.13 -20.09 -33.82
C LEU A 1048 -11.51 -21.34 -34.48
N TRP A 1049 -10.26 -21.73 -34.16
CA TRP A 1049 -9.66 -22.96 -34.66
C TRP A 1049 -10.16 -24.18 -33.87
N ARG A 1050 -10.53 -25.26 -34.56
CA ARG A 1050 -11.02 -26.50 -33.92
C ARG A 1050 -9.99 -27.61 -34.04
N LEU A 1051 -9.69 -28.30 -32.94
CA LEU A 1051 -8.86 -29.50 -32.96
C LEU A 1051 -9.58 -30.60 -33.75
N ILE A 1052 -8.94 -31.08 -34.82
CA ILE A 1052 -9.49 -32.12 -35.72
C ILE A 1052 -8.35 -33.08 -36.04
N LYS A 1053 -8.54 -34.37 -35.72
CA LYS A 1053 -7.73 -35.47 -36.26
C LYS A 1053 -8.40 -36.00 -37.53
N ARG A 1054 -7.64 -36.23 -38.60
CA ARG A 1054 -8.10 -36.85 -39.85
C ARG A 1054 -7.38 -38.16 -40.12
N ASP A 1055 -6.08 -38.22 -39.81
CA ASP A 1055 -5.31 -39.45 -39.86
C ASP A 1055 -5.24 -40.08 -38.46
N VAL A 1056 -6.14 -41.04 -38.20
CA VAL A 1056 -6.14 -41.78 -36.93
C VAL A 1056 -4.99 -42.79 -36.79
N GLN A 1057 -4.14 -42.96 -37.82
CA GLN A 1057 -2.98 -43.85 -37.78
C GLN A 1057 -1.74 -43.20 -37.12
N THR A 1058 -1.73 -41.88 -36.98
CA THR A 1058 -0.72 -41.12 -36.23
C THR A 1058 -1.28 -40.66 -34.88
N PRO A 1059 -0.48 -40.63 -33.80
CA PRO A 1059 -0.91 -40.07 -32.53
C PRO A 1059 -0.99 -38.54 -32.59
N PHE A 1060 -1.59 -37.93 -31.56
CA PHE A 1060 -1.18 -36.59 -31.14
C PHE A 1060 -0.05 -36.71 -30.11
N VAL A 1061 1.03 -35.97 -30.31
CA VAL A 1061 2.11 -35.83 -29.34
C VAL A 1061 1.73 -34.71 -28.38
N VAL A 1062 1.64 -35.03 -27.09
CA VAL A 1062 1.36 -34.08 -26.02
C VAL A 1062 2.62 -33.86 -25.20
N GLU A 1063 2.99 -32.61 -25.01
CA GLU A 1063 4.12 -32.19 -24.18
C GLU A 1063 3.58 -31.64 -22.86
N LEU A 1064 4.07 -32.15 -21.73
CA LEU A 1064 3.72 -31.68 -20.39
C LEU A 1064 4.97 -31.13 -19.69
N GLU A 1065 4.83 -29.96 -19.06
CA GLU A 1065 5.91 -29.22 -18.41
C GLU A 1065 5.49 -28.83 -16.99
N VAL A 1066 6.41 -28.97 -16.03
CA VAL A 1066 6.26 -28.46 -14.66
C VAL A 1066 7.14 -27.24 -14.53
N LEU A 1067 6.54 -26.09 -14.24
CA LEU A 1067 7.22 -24.81 -14.05
C LEU A 1067 7.20 -24.43 -12.55
N ASP A 1068 8.28 -23.81 -12.11
CA ASP A 1068 8.47 -23.28 -10.75
C ASP A 1068 7.62 -22.02 -10.53
N GLY A 1069 6.91 -21.95 -9.41
CA GLY A 1069 6.00 -20.84 -9.11
C GLY A 1069 4.66 -20.90 -9.85
N HIS A 1070 3.87 -19.84 -9.70
CA HIS A 1070 2.49 -19.74 -10.20
C HIS A 1070 2.35 -18.95 -11.51
N GLU A 1071 3.45 -18.66 -12.20
CA GLU A 1071 3.48 -17.88 -13.45
C GLU A 1071 3.72 -18.79 -14.70
N PRO A 1072 2.72 -18.98 -15.59
CA PRO A 1072 2.78 -19.97 -16.66
C PRO A 1072 3.77 -19.67 -17.81
N ASP A 1073 4.27 -18.44 -17.89
CA ASP A 1073 5.20 -17.97 -18.93
C ASP A 1073 6.58 -17.56 -18.39
N CYS A 1074 6.76 -17.52 -17.07
CA CYS A 1074 7.97 -17.03 -16.40
C CYS A 1074 8.64 -18.06 -15.47
N GLY A 1075 7.91 -19.10 -15.06
CA GLY A 1075 8.43 -20.13 -14.14
C GLY A 1075 9.59 -20.95 -14.72
N ARG A 1076 10.59 -21.24 -13.88
CA ARG A 1076 11.74 -22.10 -14.23
C ARG A 1076 11.25 -23.52 -14.55
N LEU A 1077 11.65 -24.10 -15.67
CA LEU A 1077 11.32 -25.51 -15.98
C LEU A 1077 11.95 -26.45 -14.95
N LEU A 1078 11.12 -27.19 -14.21
CA LEU A 1078 11.52 -28.19 -13.22
C LEU A 1078 11.53 -29.60 -13.81
N ALA A 1079 10.51 -29.94 -14.59
CA ALA A 1079 10.36 -31.25 -15.23
C ALA A 1079 9.64 -31.12 -16.58
N ARG A 1080 9.88 -32.07 -17.51
CA ARG A 1080 9.14 -32.18 -18.77
C ARG A 1080 8.97 -33.64 -19.16
N ALA A 1081 7.80 -33.97 -19.71
CA ALA A 1081 7.48 -35.27 -20.29
C ALA A 1081 6.82 -35.08 -21.66
N VAL A 1082 6.88 -36.11 -22.50
CA VAL A 1082 6.23 -36.16 -23.81
C VAL A 1082 5.50 -37.50 -23.90
N HIS A 1083 4.27 -37.48 -24.38
CA HIS A 1083 3.37 -38.64 -24.37
C HIS A 1083 2.53 -38.72 -25.65
N GLU A 1084 2.45 -39.91 -26.25
CA GLU A 1084 1.69 -40.16 -27.46
C GLU A 1084 0.26 -40.61 -27.17
N ARG A 1085 -0.73 -39.84 -27.62
CA ARG A 1085 -2.15 -40.19 -27.52
C ARG A 1085 -2.62 -40.75 -28.86
N HIS A 1086 -2.79 -42.07 -28.95
CA HIS A 1086 -3.15 -42.81 -30.17
C HIS A 1086 -4.67 -42.88 -30.38
N PHE A 1087 -5.12 -42.86 -31.64
CA PHE A 1087 -6.55 -42.93 -32.01
C PHE A 1087 -7.00 -44.32 -32.48
N MET A 1088 -6.10 -45.31 -32.45
CA MET A 1088 -6.38 -46.71 -32.73
C MET A 1088 -5.79 -47.55 -31.61
N ALA A 1089 -6.63 -48.36 -30.95
CA ALA A 1089 -6.17 -49.29 -29.92
C ALA A 1089 -5.23 -50.36 -30.52
N PRO A 1090 -4.28 -50.91 -29.74
CA PRO A 1090 -3.34 -51.92 -30.23
C PRO A 1090 -4.03 -53.10 -30.94
N GLY A 1091 -3.60 -53.38 -32.16
CA GLY A 1091 -4.13 -54.46 -33.01
C GLY A 1091 -5.33 -54.09 -33.89
N VAL A 1092 -6.03 -52.96 -33.65
CA VAL A 1092 -7.16 -52.53 -34.50
C VAL A 1092 -6.72 -52.35 -35.96
N ARG A 1093 -7.40 -53.01 -36.89
CA ARG A 1093 -7.07 -53.01 -38.32
C ARG A 1093 -7.95 -52.04 -39.10
N ARG A 1094 -7.34 -51.01 -39.69
CA ARG A 1094 -7.99 -50.02 -40.55
C ARG A 1094 -8.05 -50.51 -42.01
N VAL A 1095 -9.24 -50.85 -42.49
CA VAL A 1095 -9.47 -51.40 -43.84
C VAL A 1095 -10.27 -50.40 -44.71
N PRO A 1096 -9.71 -49.86 -45.80
CA PRO A 1096 -10.45 -48.97 -46.70
C PRO A 1096 -11.43 -49.77 -47.58
N VAL A 1097 -12.71 -49.39 -47.57
CA VAL A 1097 -13.76 -50.05 -48.36
C VAL A 1097 -14.13 -49.19 -49.57
N ARG A 1098 -14.13 -49.82 -50.75
CA ARG A 1098 -14.48 -49.21 -52.04
C ARG A 1098 -15.38 -50.15 -52.84
N GLU A 1099 -16.67 -50.08 -52.59
CA GLU A 1099 -17.67 -50.95 -53.24
C GLU A 1099 -18.72 -50.09 -53.95
N GLY A 1100 -18.86 -50.24 -55.27
CA GLY A 1100 -19.72 -49.37 -56.09
C GLY A 1100 -19.44 -47.88 -55.85
N ARG A 1101 -20.44 -47.13 -55.36
CA ARG A 1101 -20.32 -45.72 -54.94
C ARG A 1101 -19.85 -45.52 -53.49
N VAL A 1102 -19.86 -46.56 -52.64
CA VAL A 1102 -19.48 -46.46 -51.23
C VAL A 1102 -17.99 -46.21 -51.10
N ARG A 1103 -17.61 -45.20 -50.31
CA ARG A 1103 -16.23 -44.89 -49.92
C ARG A 1103 -16.20 -44.79 -48.40
N ALA A 1104 -15.74 -45.84 -47.76
CA ALA A 1104 -15.78 -45.98 -46.30
C ALA A 1104 -14.43 -46.49 -45.76
N THR A 1105 -14.31 -46.56 -44.44
CA THR A 1105 -13.21 -47.23 -43.76
C THR A 1105 -13.81 -48.06 -42.63
N LEU A 1106 -13.54 -49.36 -42.64
CA LEU A 1106 -13.84 -50.24 -41.51
C LEU A 1106 -12.67 -50.20 -40.53
N PHE A 1107 -13.00 -50.21 -39.24
CA PHE A 1107 -12.05 -50.46 -38.16
C PHE A 1107 -12.45 -51.79 -37.55
N LEU A 1108 -11.64 -52.81 -37.80
CA LEU A 1108 -11.83 -54.15 -37.28
C LEU A 1108 -11.07 -54.28 -35.95
N PRO A 1109 -11.61 -54.99 -34.94
CA PRO A 1109 -10.83 -55.35 -33.76
C PRO A 1109 -9.61 -56.23 -34.15
N PRO A 1110 -8.67 -56.45 -33.21
CA PRO A 1110 -7.48 -57.29 -33.41
C PRO A 1110 -7.76 -58.60 -34.14
#